data_AF-A0A7C9PPL3-F1
#
_entry.id   AF-A0A7C9PPL3-F1
#
_cell.length_a   1.000
_cell.length_b   1.000
_cell.length_c   1.000
_cell.angle_alpha   90.00
_cell.angle_beta   90.00
_cell.angle_gamma   90.00
#
_symmetry.space_group_name_H-M   'P 1'
#
loop_
_entity.id
_entity.type
_entity.pdbx_description
1 polymer ?
#
loop_
_entity_poly.entity_id
_entity_poly.type
_entity_poly.pdbx_seq_one_letter_code
_entity_poly.pdbx_strand_id
1 'polypeptide(L)'
;MIGIVVVSHSERLAQAAVELALQMVPGERPRIALAAGAGEADGAPVIGTDAMRVAEAITSVASPDGVLVLMDLGSAVMSAELALEFVDLPGVEIRLTSAPFVEGLLAGVVRAAGGASLDEVEQEARGALAAKAGQVGADAASSTAVSAEAAPVVSADTESSVDLALINPSGLHVRPASMVAMALAPLDATVAIANLRTGAPAVAAVSPTALLTLAARQGDRIRVTAHGPQAAEALDAVERLVTDGFGELVAHTAPIPVIVPSAVEPPVGGPTRDRPLGVSPGRASGPVVRMPDPLAEPVATAALPPAERPAAAVRIDAATAAVSSELGARAAAVTGPGHDILAATALMVTDVTLSGDAKRRVLDAGESPEYAFWQTVDGVAEIFRAQGGLAAERIADLHDVRNRVVAELLGREAPGVPLRSEPFVLVARDLAPADTALLDPAICRALVTVEGGPTSHTAIVARSLGIPALVAARGALEIPEGTVVLVDGTAGTITQNPSEAELAAVAEVRDVVFDGSGRTADGHRVQLLANVGSPSSAEAATAAHAEGVGLFRTEFLFLDRSEAPSIAEQVRAYAGVLAAFPGRKVVIRTLDAGADKPLPFVTMAHEENPALGIRGFRTSWRRPDLLDEQLAAIALAVADSSAEVQVMAPMIDTPDEAADFAARCRSHGLAVAGVMIETPAAAITAPELLTNIDFVSLGTNDLAQYTMAADRMVGDLALLNDPWQPAVLRMMRLAFDAGRAAGKPVGVCGEAAADPLLAAVLVGFGASSLSMSARALGHVAELLQGVTVAQCEAAAESSSAARSAEDARAAAATALGVGA
;
A
#
# COMPACT_ATOMS: atom_id res chain seq x y z
N MET A 1 42.02 -16.30 34.27
CA MET A 1 40.88 -15.52 33.75
C MET A 1 40.14 -16.39 32.76
N ILE A 2 38.81 -16.35 32.78
CA ILE A 2 37.93 -17.13 31.92
C ILE A 2 38.31 -16.98 30.44
N GLY A 3 38.33 -18.10 29.72
CA GLY A 3 38.45 -18.12 28.27
C GLY A 3 37.10 -17.88 27.60
N ILE A 4 37.07 -17.17 26.47
CA ILE A 4 35.85 -16.93 25.70
C ILE A 4 36.03 -17.51 24.29
N VAL A 5 35.08 -18.32 23.84
CA VAL A 5 35.05 -18.82 22.47
C VAL A 5 33.86 -18.21 21.74
N VAL A 6 34.11 -17.69 20.54
CA VAL A 6 33.08 -17.07 19.69
C VAL A 6 32.88 -17.96 18.47
N VAL A 7 31.70 -18.56 18.37
CA VAL A 7 31.30 -19.48 17.30
C VAL A 7 30.30 -18.78 16.38
N SER A 8 30.63 -18.68 15.09
CA SER A 8 29.82 -17.93 14.14
C SER A 8 29.87 -18.55 12.76
N HIS A 9 28.77 -18.48 12.02
CA HIS A 9 28.76 -18.87 10.62
C HIS A 9 29.62 -17.93 9.77
N SER A 10 29.72 -16.66 10.15
CA SER A 10 30.50 -15.64 9.45
C SER A 10 31.75 -15.28 10.22
N GLU A 11 32.91 -15.57 9.63
CA GLU A 11 34.21 -15.18 10.20
C GLU A 11 34.34 -13.65 10.33
N ARG A 12 33.86 -12.90 9.34
CA ARG A 12 33.92 -11.42 9.36
C ARG A 12 33.06 -10.83 10.47
N LEU A 13 31.89 -11.42 10.75
CA LEU A 13 31.03 -10.99 11.85
C LEU A 13 31.69 -11.27 13.20
N ALA A 14 32.27 -12.47 13.38
CA ALA A 14 32.94 -12.85 14.61
C ALA A 14 34.15 -11.96 14.91
N GLN A 15 34.96 -11.68 13.89
CA GLN A 15 36.11 -10.76 13.99
C GLN A 15 35.66 -9.37 14.41
N ALA A 16 34.65 -8.80 13.73
CA ALA A 16 34.13 -7.47 14.05
C ALA A 16 33.55 -7.39 15.47
N ALA A 17 32.82 -8.43 15.91
CA ALA A 17 32.24 -8.48 17.25
C ALA A 17 33.32 -8.57 18.34
N VAL A 18 34.38 -9.38 18.13
CA VAL A 18 35.52 -9.47 19.05
C VAL A 18 36.31 -8.17 19.09
N GLU A 19 36.57 -7.54 17.94
CA GLU A 19 37.25 -6.24 17.87
C GLU A 19 36.49 -5.18 18.67
N LEU A 20 35.17 -5.13 18.51
CA LEU A 20 34.31 -4.21 19.27
C LEU A 20 34.36 -4.49 20.77
N ALA A 21 34.27 -5.75 21.19
CA ALA A 21 34.33 -6.14 22.60
C ALA A 21 35.68 -5.80 23.24
N LEU A 22 36.79 -6.02 22.54
CA LEU A 22 38.13 -5.72 23.04
C LEU A 22 38.42 -4.23 23.16
N GLN A 23 37.71 -3.36 22.41
CA GLN A 23 37.81 -1.91 22.59
C GLN A 23 37.18 -1.42 23.90
N MET A 24 36.26 -2.19 24.49
CA MET A 24 35.59 -1.82 25.74
C MET A 24 36.44 -2.11 26.99
N VAL A 25 37.60 -2.77 26.83
CA VAL A 25 38.46 -3.17 27.94
C VAL A 25 39.84 -2.50 27.83
N PRO A 26 40.16 -1.52 28.71
CA PRO A 26 41.43 -0.79 28.67
C PRO A 26 42.60 -1.50 29.38
N GLY A 27 42.38 -2.68 29.98
CA GLY A 27 43.35 -3.40 30.84
C GLY A 27 43.68 -4.82 30.39
N GLU A 28 43.89 -5.72 31.36
CA GLU A 28 44.17 -7.14 31.10
C GLU A 28 42.98 -7.81 30.38
N ARG A 29 43.26 -8.46 29.24
CA ARG A 29 42.23 -8.96 28.31
C ARG A 29 41.97 -10.45 28.54
N PRO A 30 40.71 -10.90 28.55
CA PRO A 30 40.40 -12.32 28.55
C PRO A 30 40.94 -12.97 27.27
N ARG A 31 41.25 -14.26 27.35
CA ARG A 31 41.69 -15.03 26.17
C ARG A 31 40.45 -15.31 25.32
N ILE A 32 40.44 -14.81 24.08
CA ILE A 32 39.32 -15.00 23.15
C ILE A 32 39.81 -15.79 21.93
N ALA A 33 39.10 -16.86 21.56
CA ALA A 33 39.34 -17.63 20.33
C ALA A 33 38.11 -17.62 19.43
N LEU A 34 38.37 -17.57 18.12
CA LEU A 34 37.34 -17.59 17.08
C LEU A 34 37.24 -18.99 16.47
N ALA A 35 36.02 -19.53 16.44
CA ALA A 35 35.68 -20.72 15.67
C ALA A 35 34.56 -20.34 14.69
N ALA A 36 34.94 -19.69 13.59
CA ALA A 36 33.99 -19.13 12.66
C ALA A 36 34.31 -19.47 11.19
N GLY A 37 33.25 -19.66 10.40
CA GLY A 37 33.34 -20.09 9.00
C GLY A 37 33.66 -21.59 8.85
N ALA A 38 33.31 -22.13 7.68
CA ALA A 38 33.61 -23.52 7.29
C ALA A 38 34.90 -23.65 6.44
N GLY A 39 35.81 -22.66 6.55
CA GLY A 39 37.05 -22.59 5.75
C GLY A 39 36.92 -21.68 4.53
N GLU A 40 37.84 -21.83 3.56
CA GLU A 40 37.83 -21.10 2.29
C GLU A 40 37.55 -22.06 1.13
N ALA A 41 36.62 -21.66 0.24
CA ALA A 41 36.41 -22.30 -1.06
C ALA A 41 36.68 -21.25 -2.14
N ASP A 42 37.54 -21.58 -3.11
CA ASP A 42 37.96 -20.68 -4.19
C ASP A 42 38.48 -19.29 -3.71
N GLY A 43 39.13 -19.25 -2.55
CA GLY A 43 39.70 -18.04 -1.98
C GLY A 43 38.67 -17.07 -1.37
N ALA A 44 37.43 -17.52 -1.16
CA ALA A 44 36.39 -16.79 -0.46
C ALA A 44 35.96 -17.52 0.82
N PRO A 45 35.73 -16.80 1.95
CA PRO A 45 35.30 -17.42 3.20
C PRO A 45 33.88 -18.00 3.06
N VAL A 46 33.75 -19.27 3.42
CA VAL A 46 32.48 -20.01 3.36
C VAL A 46 31.74 -19.86 4.69
N ILE A 47 30.47 -19.47 4.60
CA ILE A 47 29.59 -19.34 5.76
C ILE A 47 29.28 -20.73 6.33
N GLY A 48 29.56 -20.96 7.61
CA GLY A 48 29.32 -22.24 8.28
C GLY A 48 30.07 -22.39 9.60
N THR A 49 29.87 -23.51 10.29
CA THR A 49 30.52 -23.83 11.57
C THR A 49 31.09 -25.24 11.56
N ASP A 50 32.23 -25.44 12.22
CA ASP A 50 32.95 -26.72 12.27
C ASP A 50 33.24 -27.11 13.73
N ALA A 51 32.72 -28.25 14.16
CA ALA A 51 32.84 -28.73 15.54
C ALA A 51 34.31 -28.98 15.97
N MET A 52 35.18 -29.42 15.06
CA MET A 52 36.61 -29.61 15.37
C MET A 52 37.31 -28.27 15.61
N ARG A 53 36.99 -27.25 14.81
CA ARG A 53 37.54 -25.89 15.02
C ARG A 53 37.02 -25.27 16.33
N VAL A 54 35.77 -25.56 16.71
CA VAL A 54 35.22 -25.15 18.01
C VAL A 54 35.95 -25.85 19.15
N ALA A 55 36.20 -27.16 19.06
CA ALA A 55 36.93 -27.92 20.08
C ALA A 55 38.39 -27.43 20.24
N GLU A 56 39.06 -27.12 19.14
CA GLU A 56 40.40 -26.51 19.14
C GLU A 56 40.38 -25.11 19.79
N ALA A 57 39.38 -24.29 19.47
CA ALA A 57 39.23 -22.96 20.04
C ALA A 57 39.01 -23.03 21.57
N ILE A 58 38.13 -23.91 22.05
CA ILE A 58 37.92 -24.16 23.50
C ILE A 58 39.23 -24.56 24.18
N THR A 59 39.96 -25.50 23.58
CA THR A 59 41.25 -25.96 24.11
C THR A 59 42.29 -24.84 24.19
N SER A 60 42.30 -23.92 23.21
CA SER A 60 43.27 -22.83 23.15
C SER A 60 43.08 -21.75 24.23
N VAL A 61 41.85 -21.54 24.70
CA VAL A 61 41.52 -20.51 25.71
C VAL A 61 41.26 -21.09 27.10
N ALA A 62 41.28 -22.41 27.23
CA ALA A 62 41.03 -23.10 28.48
C ALA A 62 41.89 -22.59 29.63
N SER A 63 41.26 -22.42 30.80
CA SER A 63 41.89 -22.01 32.04
C SER A 63 41.21 -22.67 33.24
N PRO A 64 41.83 -22.70 34.43
CA PRO A 64 41.17 -23.20 35.63
C PRO A 64 39.88 -22.46 36.00
N ASP A 65 39.69 -21.23 35.51
CA ASP A 65 38.50 -20.40 35.78
C ASP A 65 37.34 -20.69 34.82
N GLY A 66 37.53 -21.60 33.85
CA GLY A 66 36.51 -22.04 32.90
C GLY A 66 36.55 -21.36 31.53
N VAL A 67 35.61 -21.77 30.66
CA VAL A 67 35.43 -21.29 29.29
C VAL A 67 33.95 -20.99 29.02
N LEU A 68 33.65 -19.79 28.51
CA LEU A 68 32.32 -19.42 28.02
C LEU A 68 32.30 -19.45 26.49
N VAL A 69 31.33 -20.15 25.90
CA VAL A 69 31.15 -20.27 24.45
C VAL A 69 29.90 -19.52 24.01
N LEU A 70 30.07 -18.50 23.17
CA LEU A 70 28.98 -17.73 22.55
C LEU A 70 28.77 -18.18 21.11
N MET A 71 27.50 -18.40 20.73
CA MET A 71 27.11 -18.89 19.41
C MET A 71 26.08 -17.96 18.74
N ASP A 72 26.08 -17.88 17.41
CA ASP A 72 25.19 -16.98 16.64
C ASP A 72 23.80 -17.59 16.32
N LEU A 73 23.75 -18.57 15.42
CA LEU A 73 22.54 -19.17 14.85
C LEU A 73 22.43 -20.65 15.29
N GLY A 74 21.24 -21.24 15.14
CA GLY A 74 20.92 -22.57 15.67
C GLY A 74 21.90 -23.70 15.30
N SER A 75 22.49 -23.72 14.09
CA SER A 75 23.49 -24.73 13.70
C SER A 75 24.87 -24.57 14.36
N ALA A 76 25.20 -23.38 14.85
CA ALA A 76 26.40 -23.14 15.66
C ALA A 76 26.25 -23.77 17.04
N VAL A 77 25.01 -23.82 17.56
CA VAL A 77 24.69 -24.52 18.81
C VAL A 77 24.99 -26.01 18.68
N MET A 78 24.48 -26.65 17.63
CA MET A 78 24.74 -28.08 17.37
C MET A 78 26.23 -28.36 17.17
N SER A 79 26.96 -27.47 16.49
CA SER A 79 28.41 -27.61 16.28
C SER A 79 29.20 -27.47 17.58
N ALA A 80 28.77 -26.59 18.48
CA ALA A 80 29.39 -26.40 19.80
C ALA A 80 29.06 -27.54 20.77
N GLU A 81 27.83 -28.07 20.75
CA GLU A 81 27.46 -29.26 21.52
C GLU A 81 28.29 -30.48 21.09
N LEU A 82 28.40 -30.72 19.79
CA LEU A 82 29.23 -31.80 19.24
C LEU A 82 30.73 -31.61 19.55
N ALA A 83 31.22 -30.37 19.57
CA ALA A 83 32.61 -30.06 19.91
C ALA A 83 32.98 -30.50 21.33
N LEU A 84 32.04 -30.44 22.29
CA LEU A 84 32.28 -30.85 23.68
C LEU A 84 32.62 -32.35 23.79
N GLU A 85 32.20 -33.19 22.84
CA GLU A 85 32.59 -34.60 22.79
C GLU A 85 34.07 -34.81 22.44
N PHE A 86 34.71 -33.82 21.83
CA PHE A 86 36.10 -33.86 21.36
C PHE A 86 37.08 -33.10 22.27
N VAL A 87 36.58 -32.39 23.29
CA VAL A 87 37.41 -31.62 24.22
C VAL A 87 37.75 -32.47 25.46
N ASP A 88 39.03 -32.79 25.64
CA ASP A 88 39.54 -33.49 26.83
C ASP A 88 40.30 -32.53 27.76
N LEU A 89 39.56 -31.87 28.66
CA LEU A 89 40.07 -30.90 29.62
C LEU A 89 39.55 -31.19 31.04
N PRO A 90 40.14 -32.16 31.76
CA PRO A 90 39.67 -32.56 33.09
C PRO A 90 39.80 -31.41 34.10
N GLY A 91 38.68 -31.00 34.69
CA GLY A 91 38.62 -29.96 35.73
C GLY A 91 38.45 -28.53 35.22
N VAL A 92 38.24 -28.33 33.91
CA VAL A 92 37.87 -27.03 33.33
C VAL A 92 36.38 -27.02 33.02
N GLU A 93 35.65 -26.07 33.59
CA GLU A 93 34.22 -25.92 33.32
C GLU A 93 34.00 -25.19 31.99
N ILE A 94 33.24 -25.79 31.07
CA ILE A 94 32.93 -25.21 29.75
C ILE A 94 31.42 -24.99 29.69
N ARG A 95 31.00 -23.78 29.30
CA ARG A 95 29.60 -23.40 29.26
C ARG A 95 29.18 -22.79 27.95
N LEU A 96 28.15 -23.38 27.32
CA LEU A 96 27.48 -22.81 26.16
C LEU A 96 26.40 -21.85 26.63
N THR A 97 26.39 -20.60 26.15
CA THR A 97 25.42 -19.59 26.58
C THR A 97 24.41 -19.25 25.49
N SER A 98 23.17 -18.97 25.89
CA SER A 98 22.09 -18.47 25.02
C SER A 98 22.09 -16.94 24.88
N ALA A 99 23.18 -16.29 25.27
CA ALA A 99 23.33 -14.84 25.16
C ALA A 99 23.21 -14.33 23.72
N PRO A 100 22.67 -13.10 23.50
CA PRO A 100 22.72 -12.45 22.19
C PRO A 100 24.17 -12.34 21.72
N PHE A 101 24.43 -12.70 20.47
CA PHE A 101 25.79 -12.93 19.99
C PHE A 101 26.74 -11.72 20.14
N VAL A 102 26.29 -10.51 19.81
CA VAL A 102 27.13 -9.30 19.86
C VAL A 102 27.08 -8.66 21.25
N GLU A 103 25.89 -8.33 21.74
CA GLU A 103 25.70 -7.66 23.03
C GLU A 103 26.22 -8.51 24.20
N GLY A 104 25.96 -9.82 24.14
CA GLY A 104 26.42 -10.78 25.15
C GLY A 104 27.93 -10.94 25.13
N LEU A 105 28.56 -10.89 23.96
CA LEU A 105 30.03 -10.93 23.85
C LEU A 105 30.66 -9.69 24.48
N LEU A 106 30.10 -8.50 24.21
CA LEU A 106 30.58 -7.25 24.80
C LEU A 106 30.48 -7.29 26.33
N ALA A 107 29.30 -7.65 26.85
CA ALA A 107 29.06 -7.72 28.30
C ALA A 107 29.93 -8.79 28.98
N GLY A 108 30.03 -9.97 28.38
CA GLY A 108 30.86 -11.07 28.87
C GLY A 108 32.35 -10.73 28.89
N VAL A 109 32.88 -10.11 27.84
CA VAL A 109 34.30 -9.70 27.78
C VAL A 109 34.63 -8.65 28.84
N VAL A 110 33.75 -7.66 29.04
CA VAL A 110 33.93 -6.63 30.07
C VAL A 110 33.89 -7.24 31.48
N ARG A 111 32.97 -8.16 31.74
CA ARG A 111 32.90 -8.85 33.05
C ARG A 111 34.05 -9.79 33.31
N ALA A 112 34.47 -10.57 32.31
CA ALA A 112 35.62 -11.46 32.44
C ALA A 112 36.92 -10.67 32.71
N ALA A 113 37.12 -9.54 32.04
CA ALA A 113 38.25 -8.65 32.29
C ALA A 113 38.25 -8.05 33.71
N GLY A 114 37.06 -7.90 34.31
CA GLY A 114 36.89 -7.49 35.71
C GLY A 114 37.21 -8.58 36.74
N GLY A 115 37.57 -9.80 36.31
CA GLY A 115 37.87 -10.92 37.20
C GLY A 115 36.65 -11.61 37.79
N ALA A 116 35.47 -11.44 37.19
CA ALA A 116 34.24 -12.11 37.61
C ALA A 116 34.31 -13.63 37.38
N SER A 117 33.51 -14.39 38.13
CA SER A 117 33.38 -15.85 38.00
C SER A 117 32.61 -16.26 36.74
N LEU A 118 32.72 -17.52 36.32
CA LEU A 118 32.08 -18.02 35.09
C LEU A 118 30.55 -17.82 35.12
N ASP A 119 29.92 -18.04 36.27
CA ASP A 119 28.48 -17.83 36.48
C ASP A 119 28.08 -16.36 36.30
N GLU A 120 28.87 -15.44 36.84
CA GLU A 120 28.60 -14.00 36.76
C GLU A 120 28.81 -13.47 35.33
N VAL A 121 29.84 -13.96 34.63
CA VAL A 121 30.11 -13.61 33.24
C VAL A 121 29.01 -14.11 32.32
N GLU A 122 28.53 -15.34 32.51
CA GLU A 122 27.42 -15.88 31.72
C GLU A 122 26.11 -15.14 32.01
N GLN A 123 25.79 -14.86 33.27
CA GLN A 123 24.56 -14.18 33.64
C GLN A 123 24.49 -12.78 33.01
N GLU A 124 25.59 -12.03 33.05
CA GLU A 124 25.68 -10.72 32.42
C GLU A 124 25.57 -10.84 30.88
N ALA A 125 26.27 -11.80 30.26
CA ALA A 125 26.18 -12.03 28.83
C ALA A 125 24.73 -12.32 28.40
N ARG A 126 24.01 -13.19 29.11
CA ARG A 126 22.62 -13.55 28.82
C ARG A 126 21.66 -12.37 29.04
N GLY A 127 21.93 -11.55 30.05
CA GLY A 127 21.18 -10.34 30.35
C GLY A 127 21.46 -9.16 29.43
N ALA A 128 22.51 -9.22 28.60
CA ALA A 128 22.96 -8.09 27.79
C ALA A 128 21.91 -7.62 26.77
N LEU A 129 21.02 -8.50 26.33
CA LEU A 129 19.92 -8.11 25.44
C LEU A 129 18.92 -7.22 26.17
N ALA A 130 18.74 -7.37 27.49
CA ALA A 130 17.69 -6.70 28.25
C ALA A 130 17.81 -5.17 28.22
N ALA A 131 19.03 -4.63 28.20
CA ALA A 131 19.24 -3.19 28.10
C ALA A 131 18.83 -2.65 26.73
N LYS A 132 19.17 -3.35 25.64
CA LYS A 132 18.78 -2.99 24.27
C LYS A 132 17.31 -3.29 23.99
N ALA A 133 16.80 -4.41 24.51
CA ALA A 133 15.40 -4.81 24.46
C ALA A 133 14.54 -3.80 25.23
N GLY A 134 14.99 -3.33 26.40
CA GLY A 134 14.36 -2.23 27.13
C GLY A 134 14.42 -0.90 26.37
N GLN A 135 15.49 -0.63 25.62
CA GLN A 135 15.60 0.55 24.75
C GLN A 135 14.73 0.47 23.47
N VAL A 136 14.36 -0.73 23.04
CA VAL A 136 13.58 -0.98 21.81
C VAL A 136 12.16 -1.51 22.12
N GLY A 137 11.82 -1.70 23.39
CA GLY A 137 10.49 -2.14 23.85
C GLY A 137 10.18 -3.63 23.65
N ALA A 138 11.16 -4.52 23.60
CA ALA A 138 10.95 -5.98 23.53
C ALA A 138 10.88 -6.60 24.93
N ASP A 139 9.73 -7.20 25.29
CA ASP A 139 9.53 -7.88 26.59
C ASP A 139 10.52 -9.02 26.80
N ALA A 140 11.37 -8.91 27.83
CA ALA A 140 12.27 -9.98 28.25
C ALA A 140 11.52 -10.97 29.16
N ALA A 141 11.11 -12.11 28.63
CA ALA A 141 10.46 -13.15 29.40
C ALA A 141 11.41 -13.86 30.40
N SER A 142 11.00 -13.81 31.67
CA SER A 142 11.23 -14.77 32.77
C SER A 142 12.60 -14.82 33.49
N SER A 143 12.60 -14.36 34.76
CA SER A 143 13.16 -15.17 35.85
C SER A 143 12.43 -15.02 37.20
N THR A 144 11.96 -16.18 37.68
CA THR A 144 11.69 -16.61 39.07
C THR A 144 10.56 -16.00 39.88
N ALA A 145 9.56 -16.85 40.12
CA ALA A 145 8.51 -16.75 41.12
C ALA A 145 9.06 -16.68 42.56
N VAL A 146 8.52 -15.76 43.36
CA VAL A 146 8.46 -15.86 44.82
C VAL A 146 7.00 -15.67 45.24
N SER A 147 6.59 -16.55 46.14
CA SER A 147 5.23 -16.87 46.56
C SER A 147 4.38 -15.68 47.04
N ALA A 148 3.08 -15.79 46.78
CA ALA A 148 2.04 -14.96 47.35
C ALA A 148 2.02 -15.07 48.89
N GLU A 149 2.18 -13.92 49.56
CA GLU A 149 1.74 -13.74 50.94
C GLU A 149 1.09 -12.37 51.12
N ALA A 150 0.09 -12.37 52.00
CA ALA A 150 -0.94 -11.36 52.27
C ALA A 150 -0.55 -9.88 52.15
N ALA A 151 -1.50 -9.10 51.62
CA ALA A 151 -1.49 -7.65 51.55
C ALA A 151 -1.12 -6.96 52.88
N PRO A 152 -0.21 -5.97 52.86
CA PRO A 152 -0.22 -4.89 53.83
C PRO A 152 -0.99 -3.68 53.30
N VAL A 153 -1.53 -2.94 54.26
CA VAL A 153 -2.32 -1.72 54.11
C VAL A 153 -1.62 -0.67 53.25
N VAL A 154 -2.39 -0.11 52.31
CA VAL A 154 -2.05 0.98 51.38
C VAL A 154 -1.37 2.16 52.07
N SER A 155 -0.15 2.48 51.64
CA SER A 155 0.41 3.83 51.72
C SER A 155 0.19 4.53 50.38
N ALA A 156 -0.18 5.80 50.41
CA ALA A 156 -0.59 6.62 49.27
C ALA A 156 0.33 6.51 48.05
N ASP A 157 -0.12 5.80 47.01
CA ASP A 157 0.48 5.87 45.68
C ASP A 157 0.10 7.19 45.00
N THR A 158 1.10 7.89 44.49
CA THR A 158 0.99 9.12 43.72
C THR A 158 0.27 8.86 42.39
N GLU A 159 -1.05 8.99 42.38
CA GLU A 159 -1.85 9.18 41.16
C GLU A 159 -1.40 10.47 40.47
N SER A 160 -0.94 10.35 39.23
CA SER A 160 -0.55 11.49 38.41
C SER A 160 -1.41 11.53 37.16
N SER A 161 -1.89 12.71 36.79
CA SER A 161 -2.74 12.89 35.61
C SER A 161 -2.37 14.13 34.81
N VAL A 162 -2.45 14.05 33.50
CA VAL A 162 -2.24 15.19 32.58
C VAL A 162 -3.36 15.27 31.54
N ASP A 163 -3.78 16.49 31.21
CA ASP A 163 -4.78 16.75 30.16
C ASP A 163 -4.09 17.25 28.90
N LEU A 164 -4.08 16.43 27.85
CA LEU A 164 -3.41 16.70 26.58
C LEU A 164 -4.42 17.04 25.49
N ALA A 165 -4.06 17.95 24.58
CA ALA A 165 -4.86 18.24 23.38
C ALA A 165 -4.31 17.47 22.19
N LEU A 166 -5.15 16.69 21.52
CA LEU A 166 -4.75 15.97 20.31
C LEU A 166 -4.56 16.96 19.15
N ILE A 167 -3.35 17.04 18.61
CA ILE A 167 -3.01 17.96 17.52
C ILE A 167 -2.90 17.26 16.17
N ASN A 168 -2.79 15.93 16.15
CA ASN A 168 -2.65 15.15 14.93
C ASN A 168 -3.97 15.11 14.12
N PRO A 169 -3.93 15.17 12.78
CA PRO A 169 -5.12 15.41 11.95
C PRO A 169 -6.21 14.34 12.10
N SER A 170 -5.81 13.09 12.29
CA SER A 170 -6.72 11.94 12.27
C SER A 170 -7.16 11.49 13.67
N GLY A 171 -6.69 12.15 14.75
CA GLY A 171 -6.98 11.76 16.13
C GLY A 171 -6.38 10.40 16.53
N LEU A 172 -6.94 9.73 17.54
CA LEU A 172 -6.46 8.39 17.95
C LEU A 172 -7.03 7.30 17.04
N HIS A 173 -6.36 7.03 15.91
CA HIS A 173 -6.62 5.86 15.06
C HIS A 173 -5.57 4.74 15.32
N VAL A 174 -5.66 3.63 14.57
CA VAL A 174 -4.91 2.38 14.86
C VAL A 174 -3.42 2.63 15.08
N ARG A 175 -2.77 3.44 14.23
CA ARG A 175 -1.34 3.75 14.36
C ARG A 175 -1.02 4.56 15.62
N PRO A 176 -1.58 5.76 15.88
CA PRO A 176 -1.43 6.46 17.15
C PRO A 176 -1.77 5.63 18.37
N ALA A 177 -2.87 4.86 18.33
CA ALA A 177 -3.29 4.00 19.43
C ALA A 177 -2.26 2.88 19.68
N SER A 178 -1.73 2.25 18.63
CA SER A 178 -0.64 1.27 18.72
C SER A 178 0.66 1.91 19.18
N MET A 179 0.98 3.14 18.77
CA MET A 179 2.16 3.87 19.25
C MET A 179 2.07 4.19 20.75
N VAL A 180 0.89 4.60 21.24
CA VAL A 180 0.62 4.77 22.67
C VAL A 180 0.82 3.46 23.41
N ALA A 181 0.18 2.38 22.93
CA ALA A 181 0.31 1.07 23.56
C ALA A 181 1.76 0.57 23.57
N MET A 182 2.49 0.70 22.46
CA MET A 182 3.90 0.32 22.35
C MET A 182 4.82 1.15 23.26
N ALA A 183 4.57 2.46 23.38
CA ALA A 183 5.38 3.33 24.24
C ALA A 183 5.15 3.05 25.74
N LEU A 184 3.97 2.55 26.10
CA LEU A 184 3.59 2.23 27.47
C LEU A 184 3.90 0.79 27.89
N ALA A 185 3.94 -0.14 26.94
CA ALA A 185 4.22 -1.56 27.17
C ALA A 185 5.46 -1.85 28.04
N PRO A 186 6.62 -1.17 27.86
CA PRO A 186 7.83 -1.48 28.64
C PRO A 186 7.85 -0.84 30.04
N LEU A 187 6.82 -0.06 30.43
CA LEU A 187 6.80 0.70 31.67
C LEU A 187 5.98 -0.02 32.74
N ASP A 188 6.53 -0.12 33.96
CA ASP A 188 5.82 -0.55 35.17
C ASP A 188 4.90 0.57 35.66
N ALA A 189 3.85 0.84 34.87
CA ALA A 189 2.82 1.82 35.13
C ALA A 189 1.48 1.39 34.51
N THR A 190 0.41 1.44 35.30
CA THR A 190 -0.95 1.29 34.79
C THR A 190 -1.44 2.64 34.29
N VAL A 191 -1.76 2.73 33.00
CA VAL A 191 -2.19 3.97 32.35
C VAL A 191 -3.59 3.84 31.78
N ALA A 192 -4.44 4.82 32.07
CA ALA A 192 -5.80 4.93 31.53
C ALA A 192 -5.99 6.27 30.80
N ILE A 193 -6.71 6.25 29.68
CA ILE A 193 -7.00 7.44 28.88
C ILE A 193 -8.51 7.63 28.77
N ALA A 194 -8.98 8.85 28.99
CA ALA A 194 -10.37 9.25 28.79
C ALA A 194 -10.47 10.42 27.82
N ASN A 195 -11.45 10.40 26.92
CA ASN A 195 -11.79 11.56 26.09
C ASN A 195 -12.74 12.48 26.87
N LEU A 196 -12.29 13.69 27.20
CA LEU A 196 -13.06 14.64 28.01
C LEU A 196 -14.30 15.18 27.29
N ARG A 197 -14.38 15.05 25.96
CA ARG A 197 -15.57 15.45 25.18
C ARG A 197 -16.72 14.44 25.31
N THR A 198 -16.42 13.15 25.30
CA THR A 198 -17.46 12.10 25.23
C THR A 198 -18.01 11.72 26.59
N GLY A 199 -17.26 11.97 27.68
CA GLY A 199 -17.64 11.56 29.03
C GLY A 199 -17.65 10.04 29.22
N ALA A 200 -17.09 9.29 28.27
CA ALA A 200 -16.92 7.85 28.35
C ALA A 200 -15.93 7.47 29.47
N PRO A 201 -16.06 6.28 30.09
CA PRO A 201 -15.09 5.82 31.08
C PRO A 201 -13.68 5.75 30.48
N ALA A 202 -12.67 5.94 31.32
CA ALA A 202 -11.28 5.79 30.92
C ALA A 202 -11.01 4.35 30.48
N VAL A 203 -10.22 4.18 29.42
CA VAL A 203 -9.83 2.88 28.86
C VAL A 203 -8.35 2.64 29.08
N ALA A 204 -7.94 1.37 29.12
CA ALA A 204 -6.54 1.00 29.28
C ALA A 204 -5.71 1.46 28.06
N ALA A 205 -4.64 2.20 28.30
CA ALA A 205 -3.82 2.80 27.24
C ALA A 205 -2.92 1.79 26.52
N VAL A 206 -2.74 0.60 27.08
CA VAL A 206 -2.01 -0.52 26.47
C VAL A 206 -2.86 -1.34 25.49
N SER A 207 -4.14 -1.00 25.33
CA SER A 207 -5.03 -1.63 24.35
C SER A 207 -5.32 -0.65 23.20
N PRO A 208 -4.71 -0.86 22.02
CA PRO A 208 -5.03 -0.08 20.84
C PRO A 208 -6.54 -0.10 20.54
N THR A 209 -7.19 -1.25 20.68
CA THR A 209 -8.62 -1.43 20.42
C THR A 209 -9.47 -0.61 21.39
N ALA A 210 -9.16 -0.65 22.68
CA ALA A 210 -9.89 0.13 23.68
C ALA A 210 -9.71 1.63 23.45
N LEU A 211 -8.51 2.09 23.09
CA LEU A 211 -8.26 3.50 22.75
C LEU A 211 -9.10 3.97 21.56
N LEU A 212 -9.31 3.14 20.55
CA LEU A 212 -10.15 3.47 19.40
C LEU A 212 -11.62 3.70 19.80
N THR A 213 -12.10 3.03 20.85
CA THR A 213 -13.47 3.24 21.36
C THR A 213 -13.70 4.63 21.94
N LEU A 214 -12.65 5.38 22.27
CA LEU A 214 -12.76 6.76 22.79
C LEU A 214 -13.23 7.77 21.75
N ALA A 215 -13.17 7.42 20.46
CA ALA A 215 -13.51 8.29 19.33
C ALA A 215 -12.86 9.69 19.43
N ALA A 216 -11.59 9.74 19.85
CA ALA A 216 -10.85 10.98 20.08
C ALA A 216 -10.36 11.58 18.77
N ARG A 217 -10.78 12.81 18.48
CA ARG A 217 -10.55 13.54 17.22
C ARG A 217 -9.50 14.64 17.41
N GLN A 218 -8.98 15.18 16.30
CA GLN A 218 -8.16 16.38 16.36
C GLN A 218 -8.88 17.51 17.12
N GLY A 219 -8.18 18.14 18.05
CA GLY A 219 -8.70 19.18 18.93
C GLY A 219 -9.42 18.67 20.19
N ASP A 220 -9.71 17.37 20.29
CA ASP A 220 -10.25 16.79 21.54
C ASP A 220 -9.18 16.83 22.64
N ARG A 221 -9.62 17.04 23.89
CA ARG A 221 -8.77 16.90 25.07
C ARG A 221 -8.92 15.51 25.66
N ILE A 222 -7.79 14.84 25.85
CA ILE A 222 -7.72 13.55 26.54
C ILE A 222 -7.10 13.74 27.93
N ARG A 223 -7.63 13.01 28.91
CA ARG A 223 -7.01 12.87 30.23
C ARG A 223 -6.26 11.56 30.30
N VAL A 224 -4.98 11.63 30.59
CA VAL A 224 -4.12 10.47 30.82
C VAL A 224 -3.86 10.37 32.32
N THR A 225 -4.23 9.26 32.93
CA THR A 225 -3.99 8.98 34.35
C THR A 225 -3.05 7.79 34.45
N ALA A 226 -1.99 7.91 35.25
CA ALA A 226 -1.00 6.85 35.45
C ALA A 226 -0.81 6.53 36.94
N HIS A 227 -0.62 5.25 37.24
CA HIS A 227 -0.33 4.72 38.57
C HIS A 227 0.85 3.74 38.51
N GLY A 228 1.70 3.73 39.54
CA GLY A 228 2.82 2.79 39.66
C GLY A 228 4.20 3.47 39.66
N PRO A 229 5.28 2.67 39.81
CA PRO A 229 6.65 3.17 39.96
C PRO A 229 7.13 4.07 38.83
N GLN A 230 6.66 3.83 37.59
CA GLN A 230 7.04 4.61 36.40
C GLN A 230 5.91 5.52 35.89
N ALA A 231 4.97 5.92 36.75
CA ALA A 231 3.82 6.75 36.35
C ALA A 231 4.22 8.07 35.66
N ALA A 232 5.25 8.76 36.15
CA ALA A 232 5.72 10.01 35.53
C ALA A 232 6.33 9.77 34.13
N GLU A 233 7.15 8.74 33.98
CA GLU A 233 7.76 8.36 32.69
C GLU A 233 6.70 7.96 31.66
N ALA A 234 5.62 7.32 32.12
CA ALA A 234 4.49 6.95 31.30
C ALA A 234 3.67 8.16 30.81
N LEU A 235 3.44 9.15 31.68
CA LEU A 235 2.81 10.41 31.28
C LEU A 235 3.68 11.18 30.27
N ASP A 236 4.98 11.26 30.51
CA ASP A 236 5.94 11.92 29.61
C ASP A 236 6.02 11.22 28.23
N ALA A 237 5.89 9.89 28.20
CA ALA A 237 5.86 9.12 26.96
C ALA A 237 4.62 9.47 26.11
N VAL A 238 3.42 9.49 26.73
CA VAL A 238 2.18 9.86 26.04
C VAL A 238 2.18 11.34 25.64
N GLU A 239 2.68 12.23 26.50
CA GLU A 239 2.80 13.67 26.20
C GLU A 239 3.73 13.93 25.01
N ARG A 240 4.88 13.25 24.93
CA ARG A 240 5.78 13.35 23.77
C ARG A 240 5.11 12.89 22.48
N LEU A 241 4.41 11.74 22.52
CA LEU A 241 3.70 11.23 21.35
C LEU A 241 2.60 12.21 20.90
N VAL A 242 1.81 12.74 21.81
CA VAL A 242 0.77 13.73 21.48
C VAL A 242 1.38 15.03 20.95
N THR A 243 2.49 15.50 21.54
CA THR A 243 3.17 16.75 21.14
C THR A 243 3.89 16.63 19.81
N ASP A 244 4.41 15.46 19.47
CA ASP A 244 4.93 15.13 18.14
C ASP A 244 3.80 14.85 17.12
N GLY A 245 2.55 14.89 17.58
CA GLY A 245 1.36 14.49 16.84
C GLY A 245 1.51 13.10 16.22
N PHE A 246 2.11 12.17 16.97
CA PHE A 246 2.39 10.79 16.58
C PHE A 246 3.24 10.67 15.31
N GLY A 247 4.07 11.68 15.02
CA GLY A 247 4.85 11.76 13.79
C GLY A 247 4.01 12.11 12.55
N GLU A 248 2.74 12.48 12.72
CA GLU A 248 1.82 12.86 11.63
C GLU A 248 1.89 14.36 11.31
N LEU A 249 2.60 15.14 12.14
CA LEU A 249 2.88 16.55 11.89
C LEU A 249 3.95 16.76 10.82
N VAL A 250 4.77 15.74 10.55
CA VAL A 250 5.73 15.68 9.44
C VAL A 250 5.27 14.61 8.47
N ALA A 251 4.57 15.06 7.42
CA ALA A 251 4.27 14.33 6.20
C ALA A 251 3.96 12.82 6.37
N HIS A 252 2.75 12.47 6.84
CA HIS A 252 2.04 11.26 6.38
C HIS A 252 0.52 11.34 6.69
N THR A 253 -0.26 11.35 5.60
CA THR A 253 -1.60 10.76 5.41
C THR A 253 -2.67 10.93 6.50
N ALA A 254 -3.58 11.88 6.29
CA ALA A 254 -4.97 11.72 6.73
C ALA A 254 -5.72 10.82 5.74
N PRO A 255 -6.63 9.93 6.17
CA PRO A 255 -7.53 9.26 5.25
C PRO A 255 -8.41 10.31 4.56
N ILE A 256 -8.61 10.13 3.26
CA ILE A 256 -9.58 10.89 2.47
C ILE A 256 -10.95 10.67 3.12
N PRO A 257 -11.66 11.71 3.60
CA PRO A 257 -13.03 11.53 4.04
C PRO A 257 -13.87 11.12 2.83
N VAL A 258 -14.29 9.85 2.79
CA VAL A 258 -15.31 9.39 1.86
C VAL A 258 -16.60 10.07 2.29
N ILE A 259 -17.11 10.97 1.44
CA ILE A 259 -18.47 11.47 1.56
C ILE A 259 -19.37 10.28 1.26
N VAL A 260 -19.85 9.61 2.31
CA VAL A 260 -20.94 8.65 2.19
C VAL A 260 -22.20 9.46 1.86
N PRO A 261 -22.81 9.31 0.67
CA PRO A 261 -24.12 9.90 0.44
C PRO A 261 -25.05 9.33 1.51
N SER A 262 -25.83 10.21 2.16
CA SER A 262 -26.91 9.81 3.07
C SER A 262 -27.67 8.64 2.45
N ALA A 263 -27.82 7.54 3.19
CA ALA A 263 -28.50 6.33 2.74
C ALA A 263 -29.88 6.66 2.17
N VAL A 264 -29.96 6.73 0.85
CA VAL A 264 -31.21 6.62 0.11
C VAL A 264 -31.30 5.14 -0.25
N GLU A 265 -32.29 4.44 0.30
CA GLU A 265 -32.60 3.07 -0.12
C GLU A 265 -32.70 3.04 -1.65
N PRO A 266 -31.98 2.12 -2.32
CA PRO A 266 -31.97 2.11 -3.78
C PRO A 266 -33.37 1.76 -4.29
N PRO A 267 -33.91 2.51 -5.28
CA PRO A 267 -35.14 2.09 -5.93
C PRO A 267 -34.89 0.77 -6.65
N VAL A 268 -35.68 -0.24 -6.28
CA VAL A 268 -35.74 -1.54 -6.96
C VAL A 268 -36.30 -1.31 -8.37
N GLY A 269 -35.45 -1.46 -9.39
CA GLY A 269 -35.90 -1.50 -10.79
C GLY A 269 -34.96 -0.87 -11.80
N GLY A 270 -33.88 -1.57 -12.14
CA GLY A 270 -33.08 -1.33 -13.35
C GLY A 270 -32.71 -2.67 -13.99
N PRO A 271 -32.44 -2.73 -15.31
CA PRO A 271 -32.15 -3.99 -16.01
C PRO A 271 -30.98 -4.72 -15.36
N THR A 272 -31.14 -6.03 -15.21
CA THR A 272 -30.31 -6.96 -14.43
C THR A 272 -28.83 -6.89 -14.77
N ARG A 273 -28.01 -6.52 -13.76
CA ARG A 273 -26.54 -6.48 -13.80
C ARG A 273 -25.95 -7.88 -13.56
N ASP A 274 -25.81 -8.68 -14.61
CA ASP A 274 -25.21 -10.03 -14.53
C ASP A 274 -23.73 -10.08 -14.99
N ARG A 275 -23.13 -8.96 -15.42
CA ARG A 275 -21.76 -8.95 -15.95
C ARG A 275 -20.75 -8.36 -14.94
N PRO A 276 -19.59 -9.02 -14.72
CA PRO A 276 -18.49 -8.46 -13.92
C PRO A 276 -18.03 -7.09 -14.42
N LEU A 277 -17.46 -6.30 -13.52
CA LEU A 277 -16.91 -4.98 -13.85
C LEU A 277 -15.39 -5.06 -13.94
N GLY A 278 -14.84 -4.69 -15.10
CA GLY A 278 -13.39 -4.50 -15.26
C GLY A 278 -12.93 -3.26 -14.48
N VAL A 279 -12.00 -3.44 -13.55
CA VAL A 279 -11.46 -2.33 -12.74
C VAL A 279 -9.98 -2.08 -12.95
N SER A 280 -9.22 -3.10 -13.37
CA SER A 280 -7.81 -2.95 -13.73
C SER A 280 -7.58 -3.57 -15.11
N PRO A 281 -7.10 -2.79 -16.10
CA PRO A 281 -7.04 -3.23 -17.49
C PRO A 281 -5.95 -4.28 -17.72
N GLY A 282 -6.15 -5.08 -18.77
CA GLY A 282 -5.24 -6.14 -19.20
C GLY A 282 -5.92 -7.50 -19.28
N ARG A 283 -5.21 -8.48 -19.85
CA ARG A 283 -5.68 -9.85 -20.02
C ARG A 283 -4.70 -10.82 -19.39
N ALA A 284 -5.22 -11.79 -18.65
CA ALA A 284 -4.41 -12.83 -18.06
C ALA A 284 -5.20 -14.13 -17.98
N SER A 285 -4.48 -15.24 -18.06
CA SER A 285 -5.06 -16.57 -17.92
C SER A 285 -4.28 -17.39 -16.89
N GLY A 286 -4.99 -18.33 -16.27
CA GLY A 286 -4.41 -19.23 -15.28
C GLY A 286 -5.47 -20.09 -14.61
N PRO A 287 -5.06 -21.10 -13.84
CA PRO A 287 -5.97 -21.87 -13.01
C PRO A 287 -6.57 -20.98 -11.91
N VAL A 288 -7.86 -21.15 -11.66
CA VAL A 288 -8.56 -20.50 -10.53
C VAL A 288 -8.02 -21.04 -9.22
N VAL A 289 -7.62 -20.13 -8.33
CA VAL A 289 -7.35 -20.42 -6.93
C VAL A 289 -8.32 -19.60 -6.11
N ARG A 290 -9.05 -20.27 -5.23
CA ARG A 290 -10.08 -19.63 -4.42
C ARG A 290 -9.50 -19.22 -3.08
N MET A 291 -9.74 -17.96 -2.69
CA MET A 291 -9.50 -17.53 -1.33
C MET A 291 -10.48 -18.23 -0.38
N PRO A 292 -10.02 -18.80 0.75
CA PRO A 292 -10.92 -19.42 1.73
C PRO A 292 -12.06 -18.48 2.13
N ASP A 293 -13.27 -19.02 2.23
CA ASP A 293 -14.44 -18.23 2.61
C ASP A 293 -14.26 -17.64 4.02
N PRO A 294 -14.81 -16.44 4.29
CA PRO A 294 -14.93 -15.95 5.66
C PRO A 294 -15.65 -17.00 6.52
N LEU A 295 -15.12 -17.25 7.71
CA LEU A 295 -15.74 -18.19 8.64
C LEU A 295 -17.16 -17.72 8.98
N ALA A 296 -18.10 -18.66 9.03
CA ALA A 296 -19.40 -18.40 9.64
C ALA A 296 -19.25 -18.24 11.15
N GLU A 297 -20.14 -17.47 11.76
CA GLU A 297 -20.21 -17.32 13.21
C GLU A 297 -20.28 -18.71 13.88
N PRO A 298 -19.37 -19.02 14.83
CA PRO A 298 -19.45 -20.24 15.61
C PRO A 298 -20.80 -20.35 16.33
N VAL A 299 -21.41 -21.53 16.33
CA VAL A 299 -22.67 -21.73 17.06
C VAL A 299 -22.37 -21.76 18.56
N ALA A 300 -23.15 -21.02 19.34
CA ALA A 300 -23.10 -21.10 20.80
C ALA A 300 -23.32 -22.56 21.26
N THR A 301 -22.32 -23.13 21.93
CA THR A 301 -22.38 -24.49 22.47
C THR A 301 -22.88 -24.48 23.92
N ALA A 302 -23.13 -25.67 24.48
CA ALA A 302 -23.41 -25.79 25.91
C ALA A 302 -22.21 -25.28 26.73
N ALA A 303 -22.48 -24.60 27.84
CA ALA A 303 -21.44 -23.99 28.66
C ALA A 303 -20.40 -25.04 29.12
N LEU A 304 -19.13 -24.72 28.92
CA LEU A 304 -18.00 -25.56 29.31
C LEU A 304 -18.01 -25.83 30.83
N PRO A 305 -17.74 -27.07 31.26
CA PRO A 305 -17.59 -27.41 32.67
C PRO A 305 -16.51 -26.52 33.33
N PRO A 306 -16.70 -26.07 34.58
CA PRO A 306 -15.72 -25.19 35.25
C PRO A 306 -14.28 -25.69 35.25
N ALA A 307 -14.08 -27.01 35.27
CA ALA A 307 -12.75 -27.64 35.23
C ALA A 307 -12.02 -27.44 33.88
N GLU A 308 -12.75 -27.23 32.78
CA GLU A 308 -12.18 -27.10 31.43
C GLU A 308 -11.96 -25.64 31.02
N ARG A 309 -12.61 -24.69 31.70
CA ARG A 309 -12.57 -23.26 31.35
C ARG A 309 -11.16 -22.65 31.39
N PRO A 310 -10.29 -22.93 32.38
CA PRO A 310 -8.94 -22.37 32.39
C PRO A 310 -8.11 -22.82 31.19
N ALA A 311 -8.18 -24.11 30.84
CA ALA A 311 -7.47 -24.64 29.67
C ALA A 311 -8.04 -24.08 28.36
N ALA A 312 -9.36 -23.91 28.27
CA ALA A 312 -10.01 -23.28 27.13
C ALA A 312 -9.62 -21.80 26.96
N ALA A 313 -9.50 -21.05 28.06
CA ALA A 313 -9.07 -19.65 28.02
C ALA A 313 -7.63 -19.49 27.50
N VAL A 314 -6.72 -20.40 27.87
CA VAL A 314 -5.31 -20.39 27.39
C VAL A 314 -5.21 -20.62 25.87
N ARG A 315 -6.18 -21.33 25.26
CA ARG A 315 -6.19 -21.53 23.80
C ARG A 315 -6.32 -20.20 23.03
N ILE A 316 -6.96 -19.19 23.60
CA ILE A 316 -7.07 -17.86 22.99
C ILE A 316 -5.70 -17.19 22.91
N ASP A 317 -4.89 -17.28 23.97
CA ASP A 317 -3.54 -16.71 23.98
C ASP A 317 -2.63 -17.42 22.97
N ALA A 318 -2.73 -18.75 22.87
CA ALA A 318 -1.97 -19.52 21.88
C ALA A 318 -2.38 -19.16 20.44
N ALA A 319 -3.68 -19.03 20.15
CA ALA A 319 -4.17 -18.71 18.82
C ALA A 319 -3.81 -17.28 18.38
N THR A 320 -3.96 -16.30 19.28
CA THR A 320 -3.58 -14.91 19.00
C THR A 320 -2.07 -14.77 18.78
N ALA A 321 -1.25 -15.46 19.57
CA ALA A 321 0.21 -15.48 19.37
C ALA A 321 0.60 -16.11 18.03
N ALA A 322 -0.02 -17.23 17.65
CA ALA A 322 0.24 -17.90 16.37
C ALA A 322 -0.09 -17.01 15.18
N VAL A 323 -1.30 -16.43 15.17
CA VAL A 323 -1.75 -15.51 14.11
C VAL A 323 -0.88 -14.25 14.04
N SER A 324 -0.51 -13.67 15.17
CA SER A 324 0.38 -12.50 15.20
C SER A 324 1.77 -12.83 14.67
N SER A 325 2.32 -13.99 15.01
CA SER A 325 3.61 -14.44 14.48
C SER A 325 3.56 -14.64 12.97
N GLU A 326 2.46 -15.20 12.45
CA GLU A 326 2.27 -15.39 11.01
C GLU A 326 2.19 -14.05 10.28
N LEU A 327 1.37 -13.10 10.76
CA LEU A 327 1.26 -11.77 10.18
C LEU A 327 2.59 -11.00 10.26
N GLY A 328 3.35 -11.15 11.34
CA GLY A 328 4.68 -10.57 11.48
C GLY A 328 5.68 -11.14 10.46
N ALA A 329 5.67 -12.46 10.24
CA ALA A 329 6.50 -13.09 9.23
C ALA A 329 6.14 -12.62 7.81
N ARG A 330 4.84 -12.46 7.53
CA ARG A 330 4.34 -11.90 6.27
C ARG A 330 4.74 -10.44 6.11
N ALA A 331 4.65 -9.62 7.16
CA ALA A 331 5.08 -8.22 7.14
C ALA A 331 6.57 -8.10 6.76
N ALA A 332 7.43 -8.95 7.33
CA ALA A 332 8.86 -8.96 7.04
C ALA A 332 9.21 -9.33 5.58
N ALA A 333 8.29 -9.99 4.86
CA ALA A 333 8.47 -10.38 3.46
C ALA A 333 8.04 -9.29 2.46
N VAL A 334 7.41 -8.21 2.92
CA VAL A 334 6.93 -7.11 2.09
C VAL A 334 7.56 -5.77 2.50
N THR A 335 7.55 -4.79 1.60
CA THR A 335 8.13 -3.46 1.85
C THR A 335 7.10 -2.36 1.63
N GLY A 336 7.36 -1.16 2.17
CA GLY A 336 6.49 0.00 2.00
C GLY A 336 5.18 -0.11 2.80
N PRO A 337 4.08 0.56 2.37
CA PRO A 337 2.84 0.64 3.14
C PRO A 337 2.21 -0.71 3.51
N GLY A 338 2.46 -1.76 2.72
CA GLY A 338 1.97 -3.11 3.00
C GLY A 338 2.59 -3.72 4.28
N HIS A 339 3.86 -3.43 4.56
CA HIS A 339 4.52 -3.83 5.81
C HIS A 339 3.80 -3.22 7.02
N ASP A 340 3.54 -1.92 6.98
CA ASP A 340 2.97 -1.19 8.12
C ASP A 340 1.54 -1.64 8.43
N ILE A 341 0.75 -1.96 7.39
CA ILE A 341 -0.60 -2.52 7.55
C ILE A 341 -0.53 -3.88 8.25
N LEU A 342 0.31 -4.79 7.76
CA LEU A 342 0.44 -6.14 8.35
C LEU A 342 0.97 -6.10 9.78
N ALA A 343 1.95 -5.22 10.06
CA ALA A 343 2.48 -5.02 11.40
C ALA A 343 1.41 -4.46 12.36
N ALA A 344 0.61 -3.49 11.90
CA ALA A 344 -0.49 -2.95 12.70
C ALA A 344 -1.57 -4.01 12.98
N THR A 345 -1.94 -4.82 11.98
CA THR A 345 -2.89 -5.92 12.17
C THR A 345 -2.37 -6.96 13.17
N ALA A 346 -1.07 -7.29 13.13
CA ALA A 346 -0.45 -8.20 14.10
C ALA A 346 -0.56 -7.68 15.55
N LEU A 347 -0.37 -6.37 15.76
CA LEU A 347 -0.55 -5.75 17.08
C LEU A 347 -2.02 -5.79 17.55
N MET A 348 -2.98 -5.61 16.63
CA MET A 348 -4.40 -5.73 16.97
C MET A 348 -4.80 -7.16 17.38
N VAL A 349 -4.20 -8.19 16.78
CA VAL A 349 -4.45 -9.60 17.14
C VAL A 349 -4.06 -9.89 18.59
N THR A 350 -2.99 -9.27 19.08
CA THR A 350 -2.44 -9.48 20.43
C THR A 350 -2.99 -8.49 21.46
N ASP A 351 -4.05 -7.75 21.12
CA ASP A 351 -4.66 -6.77 22.02
C ASP A 351 -5.12 -7.41 23.33
N VAL A 352 -4.58 -6.91 24.44
CA VAL A 352 -4.82 -7.44 25.79
C VAL A 352 -6.27 -7.32 26.25
N THR A 353 -7.01 -6.33 25.74
CA THR A 353 -8.44 -6.15 26.07
C THR A 353 -9.31 -7.12 25.29
N LEU A 354 -9.06 -7.29 23.98
CA LEU A 354 -9.79 -8.28 23.18
C LEU A 354 -9.58 -9.71 23.73
N SER A 355 -8.32 -10.09 23.94
CA SER A 355 -7.99 -11.40 24.51
C SER A 355 -8.49 -11.55 25.95
N GLY A 356 -8.40 -10.49 26.76
CA GLY A 356 -8.88 -10.48 28.14
C GLY A 356 -10.40 -10.63 28.27
N ASP A 357 -11.17 -9.89 27.48
CA ASP A 357 -12.63 -9.94 27.45
C ASP A 357 -13.13 -11.30 26.93
N ALA A 358 -12.51 -11.83 25.88
CA ALA A 358 -12.82 -13.17 25.37
C ALA A 358 -12.52 -14.25 26.42
N LYS A 359 -11.36 -14.19 27.09
CA LYS A 359 -11.03 -15.11 28.20
C LYS A 359 -12.02 -15.02 29.35
N ARG A 360 -12.48 -13.81 29.70
CA ARG A 360 -13.48 -13.61 30.76
C ARG A 360 -14.80 -14.28 30.43
N ARG A 361 -15.28 -14.17 29.19
CA ARG A 361 -16.46 -14.90 28.70
C ARG A 361 -16.31 -16.42 28.83
N VAL A 362 -15.14 -16.96 28.49
CA VAL A 362 -14.84 -18.39 28.67
C VAL A 362 -14.86 -18.79 30.16
N LEU A 363 -14.21 -18.00 31.02
CA LEU A 363 -14.07 -18.32 32.45
C LEU A 363 -15.40 -18.17 33.22
N ASP A 364 -16.15 -17.12 32.96
CA ASP A 364 -17.35 -16.76 33.72
C ASP A 364 -18.59 -17.47 33.16
N ALA A 365 -18.84 -17.34 31.86
CA ALA A 365 -20.03 -17.88 31.20
C ALA A 365 -19.83 -19.32 30.66
N GLY A 366 -18.59 -19.79 30.55
CA GLY A 366 -18.30 -21.11 29.97
C GLY A 366 -18.49 -21.13 28.45
N GLU A 367 -18.43 -19.98 27.77
CA GLU A 367 -18.48 -19.93 26.30
C GLU A 367 -17.29 -20.68 25.69
N SER A 368 -17.45 -21.26 24.49
CA SER A 368 -16.31 -21.84 23.79
C SER A 368 -15.36 -20.74 23.30
N PRO A 369 -14.03 -20.99 23.23
CA PRO A 369 -13.05 -19.95 22.87
C PRO A 369 -13.35 -19.22 21.56
N GLU A 370 -13.73 -19.96 20.52
CA GLU A 370 -14.06 -19.42 19.21
C GLU A 370 -15.31 -18.52 19.24
N TYR A 371 -16.34 -18.89 20.00
CA TYR A 371 -17.55 -18.10 20.15
C TYR A 371 -17.30 -16.85 21.00
N ALA A 372 -16.58 -17.02 22.12
CA ALA A 372 -16.22 -15.92 23.02
C ALA A 372 -15.40 -14.84 22.31
N PHE A 373 -14.42 -15.24 21.48
CA PHE A 373 -13.62 -14.29 20.71
C PHE A 373 -14.47 -13.59 19.63
N TRP A 374 -15.32 -14.34 18.93
CA TRP A 374 -16.25 -13.78 17.95
C TRP A 374 -17.15 -12.69 18.55
N GLN A 375 -17.85 -13.00 19.64
CA GLN A 375 -18.75 -12.06 20.30
C GLN A 375 -18.04 -10.84 20.88
N THR A 376 -16.78 -11.00 21.32
CA THR A 376 -15.97 -9.89 21.83
C THR A 376 -15.66 -8.90 20.72
N VAL A 377 -15.21 -9.38 19.55
CA VAL A 377 -14.90 -8.50 18.42
C VAL A 377 -16.18 -7.88 17.83
N ASP A 378 -17.29 -8.61 17.73
CA ASP A 378 -18.56 -8.05 17.26
C ASP A 378 -19.06 -6.92 18.18
N GLY A 379 -18.87 -7.07 19.50
CA GLY A 379 -19.20 -6.00 20.45
C GLY A 379 -18.42 -4.71 20.19
N VAL A 380 -17.13 -4.81 19.84
CA VAL A 380 -16.31 -3.65 19.44
C VAL A 380 -16.75 -3.10 18.09
N ALA A 381 -17.06 -3.97 17.13
CA ALA A 381 -17.53 -3.57 15.81
C ALA A 381 -18.85 -2.77 15.88
N GLU A 382 -19.77 -3.11 16.79
CA GLU A 382 -20.98 -2.30 17.02
C GLU A 382 -20.69 -0.92 17.58
N ILE A 383 -19.70 -0.79 18.46
CA ILE A 383 -19.25 0.53 18.96
C ILE A 383 -18.71 1.37 17.79
N PHE A 384 -17.88 0.78 16.92
CA PHE A 384 -17.33 1.47 15.75
C PHE A 384 -18.42 1.86 14.74
N ARG A 385 -19.41 0.99 14.54
CA ARG A 385 -20.56 1.25 13.68
C ARG A 385 -21.39 2.43 14.20
N ALA A 386 -21.62 2.49 15.51
CA ALA A 386 -22.34 3.58 16.15
C ALA A 386 -21.58 4.92 16.08
N GLN A 387 -20.24 4.89 16.04
CA GLN A 387 -19.42 6.09 15.90
C GLN A 387 -19.42 6.68 14.47
N GLY A 388 -19.54 5.83 13.44
CA GLY A 388 -19.55 6.23 12.04
C GLY A 388 -18.23 6.81 11.53
N GLY A 389 -18.19 7.24 10.27
CA GLY A 389 -17.00 7.81 9.63
C GLY A 389 -15.83 6.82 9.60
N LEU A 390 -14.61 7.29 9.88
CA LEU A 390 -13.38 6.49 9.86
C LEU A 390 -13.43 5.24 10.77
N ALA A 391 -14.18 5.27 11.87
CA ALA A 391 -14.33 4.10 12.74
C ALA A 391 -15.11 2.98 12.04
N ALA A 392 -16.15 3.32 11.27
CA ALA A 392 -16.95 2.34 10.54
C ALA A 392 -16.17 1.68 9.40
N GLU A 393 -15.27 2.42 8.73
CA GLU A 393 -14.38 1.89 7.69
C GLU A 393 -13.41 0.82 8.23
N ARG A 394 -13.10 0.84 9.54
CA ARG A 394 -12.16 -0.08 10.20
C ARG A 394 -12.81 -1.37 10.72
N ILE A 395 -14.12 -1.52 10.58
CA ILE A 395 -14.82 -2.76 10.97
C ILE A 395 -14.28 -3.96 10.18
N ALA A 396 -13.89 -3.75 8.92
CA ALA A 396 -13.29 -4.79 8.08
C ALA A 396 -11.97 -5.31 8.68
N ASP A 397 -11.12 -4.42 9.21
CA ASP A 397 -9.84 -4.78 9.84
C ASP A 397 -10.08 -5.62 11.12
N LEU A 398 -11.07 -5.24 11.95
CA LEU A 398 -11.47 -6.02 13.13
C LEU A 398 -12.01 -7.40 12.76
N HIS A 399 -12.85 -7.49 11.73
CA HIS A 399 -13.38 -8.76 11.25
C HIS A 399 -12.30 -9.67 10.68
N ASP A 400 -11.26 -9.12 10.03
CA ASP A 400 -10.12 -9.90 9.57
C ASP A 400 -9.37 -10.53 10.76
N VAL A 401 -9.06 -9.74 11.79
CA VAL A 401 -8.47 -10.23 13.05
C VAL A 401 -9.33 -11.34 13.68
N ARG A 402 -10.65 -11.11 13.79
CA ARG A 402 -11.61 -12.11 14.29
C ARG A 402 -11.53 -13.40 13.51
N ASN A 403 -11.61 -13.32 12.18
CA ASN A 403 -11.70 -14.49 11.33
C ASN A 403 -10.40 -15.31 11.37
N ARG A 404 -9.22 -14.67 11.40
CA ARG A 404 -7.93 -15.38 11.49
C ARG A 404 -7.77 -16.10 12.83
N VAL A 405 -8.07 -15.43 13.95
CA VAL A 405 -7.98 -16.05 15.29
C VAL A 405 -8.99 -17.19 15.45
N VAL A 406 -10.21 -17.02 14.95
CA VAL A 406 -11.23 -18.08 14.99
C VAL A 406 -10.85 -19.25 14.07
N ALA A 407 -10.20 -19.00 12.92
CA ALA A 407 -9.70 -20.07 12.05
C ALA A 407 -8.66 -20.92 12.78
N GLU A 408 -7.70 -20.27 13.44
CA GLU A 408 -6.66 -20.93 14.23
C GLU A 408 -7.27 -21.76 15.38
N LEU A 409 -8.23 -21.18 16.13
CA LEU A 409 -8.93 -21.89 17.20
C LEU A 409 -9.70 -23.13 16.73
N LEU A 410 -10.19 -23.11 15.49
CA LEU A 410 -10.93 -24.20 14.86
C LEU A 410 -10.03 -25.17 14.06
N GLY A 411 -8.73 -24.88 13.93
CA GLY A 411 -7.81 -25.65 13.08
C GLY A 411 -8.20 -25.61 11.60
N ARG A 412 -8.72 -24.48 11.13
CA ARG A 412 -9.11 -24.23 9.73
C ARG A 412 -8.12 -23.29 9.07
N GLU A 413 -8.05 -23.35 7.74
CA GLU A 413 -7.25 -22.40 6.98
C GLU A 413 -7.79 -20.98 7.17
N ALA A 414 -6.90 -20.05 7.50
CA ALA A 414 -7.25 -18.65 7.69
C ALA A 414 -7.64 -18.00 6.35
N PRO A 415 -8.57 -17.02 6.34
CA PRO A 415 -8.80 -16.22 5.14
C PRO A 415 -7.51 -15.47 4.76
N GLY A 416 -7.17 -15.49 3.48
CA GLY A 416 -5.97 -14.85 2.96
C GLY A 416 -5.62 -15.27 1.54
N VAL A 417 -4.79 -14.48 0.86
CA VAL A 417 -4.22 -14.89 -0.43
C VAL A 417 -3.41 -16.18 -0.22
N PRO A 418 -3.75 -17.29 -0.91
CA PRO A 418 -3.02 -18.55 -0.74
C PRO A 418 -1.56 -18.42 -1.20
N LEU A 419 -0.63 -18.98 -0.41
CA LEU A 419 0.78 -19.06 -0.79
C LEU A 419 0.94 -20.09 -1.91
N ARG A 420 1.31 -19.64 -3.11
CA ARG A 420 1.55 -20.49 -4.28
C ARG A 420 2.85 -20.08 -4.94
N SER A 421 3.57 -21.05 -5.50
CA SER A 421 4.74 -20.83 -6.35
C SER A 421 4.39 -20.79 -7.84
N GLU A 422 3.21 -21.28 -8.21
CA GLU A 422 2.74 -21.40 -9.59
C GLU A 422 1.78 -20.25 -9.93
N PRO A 423 1.79 -19.73 -11.17
CA PRO A 423 0.91 -18.63 -11.55
C PRO A 423 -0.59 -19.01 -11.50
N PHE A 424 -1.43 -18.12 -10.99
CA PHE A 424 -2.87 -18.37 -10.82
C PHE A 424 -3.75 -17.13 -11.00
N VAL A 425 -5.06 -17.36 -11.12
CA VAL A 425 -6.10 -16.32 -11.04
C VAL A 425 -6.79 -16.41 -9.69
N LEU A 426 -6.71 -15.35 -8.88
CA LEU A 426 -7.34 -15.32 -7.57
C LEU A 426 -8.83 -15.03 -7.72
N VAL A 427 -9.67 -15.92 -7.20
CA VAL A 427 -11.11 -15.69 -7.04
C VAL A 427 -11.42 -15.55 -5.55
N ALA A 428 -12.00 -14.42 -5.18
CA ALA A 428 -12.33 -14.11 -3.79
C ALA A 428 -13.72 -13.47 -3.67
N ARG A 429 -14.27 -13.45 -2.45
CA ARG A 429 -15.47 -12.65 -2.18
C ARG A 429 -15.11 -11.16 -2.20
N ASP A 430 -14.11 -10.79 -1.40
CA ASP A 430 -13.47 -9.49 -1.31
C ASP A 430 -12.02 -9.70 -0.81
N LEU A 431 -11.18 -8.66 -0.83
CA LEU A 431 -9.82 -8.70 -0.26
C LEU A 431 -9.70 -7.67 0.86
N ALA A 432 -9.19 -8.09 2.02
CA ALA A 432 -8.80 -7.17 3.08
C ALA A 432 -7.52 -6.40 2.69
N PRO A 433 -7.26 -5.21 3.27
CA PRO A 433 -6.03 -4.47 2.99
C PRO A 433 -4.75 -5.29 3.24
N ALA A 434 -4.72 -6.08 4.32
CA ALA A 434 -3.62 -6.99 4.65
C ALA A 434 -3.36 -8.03 3.55
N ASP A 435 -4.41 -8.54 2.91
CA ASP A 435 -4.29 -9.56 1.85
C ASP A 435 -3.73 -8.97 0.57
N THR A 436 -4.11 -7.75 0.24
CA THR A 436 -3.62 -7.07 -0.97
C THR A 436 -2.12 -6.81 -0.95
N ALA A 437 -1.52 -6.64 0.24
CA ALA A 437 -0.08 -6.47 0.41
C ALA A 437 0.74 -7.70 0.00
N LEU A 438 0.10 -8.87 -0.04
CA LEU A 438 0.75 -10.16 -0.33
C LEU A 438 0.66 -10.55 -1.81
N LEU A 439 0.04 -9.71 -2.65
CA LEU A 439 -0.12 -9.97 -4.07
C LEU A 439 1.19 -9.75 -4.82
N ASP A 440 1.75 -10.83 -5.35
CA ASP A 440 2.87 -10.78 -6.29
C ASP A 440 2.33 -10.86 -7.74
N PRO A 441 2.50 -9.81 -8.58
CA PRO A 441 2.07 -9.83 -9.99
C PRO A 441 2.72 -10.91 -10.86
N ALA A 442 3.88 -11.45 -10.44
CA ALA A 442 4.53 -12.55 -11.13
C ALA A 442 3.76 -13.87 -10.96
N ILE A 443 3.06 -14.02 -9.83
CA ILE A 443 2.36 -15.25 -9.43
C ILE A 443 0.83 -15.06 -9.56
N CYS A 444 0.26 -14.03 -8.96
CA CYS A 444 -1.15 -13.68 -9.11
C CYS A 444 -1.35 -12.90 -10.42
N ARG A 445 -1.81 -13.61 -11.46
CA ARG A 445 -1.93 -13.07 -12.83
C ARG A 445 -3.20 -12.28 -13.06
N ALA A 446 -4.27 -12.54 -12.29
CA ALA A 446 -5.50 -11.76 -12.31
C ALA A 446 -6.26 -11.87 -10.99
N LEU A 447 -7.11 -10.88 -10.72
CA LEU A 447 -7.98 -10.80 -9.54
C LEU A 447 -9.46 -10.80 -9.96
N VAL A 448 -10.29 -11.60 -9.30
CA VAL A 448 -11.73 -11.65 -9.55
C VAL A 448 -12.45 -11.65 -8.20
N THR A 449 -13.21 -10.60 -7.94
CA THR A 449 -13.97 -10.45 -6.69
C THR A 449 -15.48 -10.41 -6.94
N VAL A 450 -16.24 -11.05 -6.05
CA VAL A 450 -17.72 -11.03 -6.11
C VAL A 450 -18.29 -9.72 -5.61
N GLU A 451 -17.63 -9.11 -4.63
CA GLU A 451 -17.99 -7.84 -4.02
C GLU A 451 -17.00 -6.74 -4.45
N GLY A 452 -17.25 -5.50 -4.03
CA GLY A 452 -16.42 -4.35 -4.38
C GLY A 452 -16.84 -3.60 -5.65
N GLY A 453 -16.33 -2.37 -5.76
CA GLY A 453 -16.50 -1.48 -6.91
C GLY A 453 -15.14 -1.00 -7.46
N PRO A 454 -15.11 -0.18 -8.53
CA PRO A 454 -13.92 0.43 -9.13
C PRO A 454 -13.08 1.29 -8.20
N THR A 455 -13.64 1.63 -7.04
CA THR A 455 -13.01 2.40 -5.97
C THR A 455 -12.73 1.58 -4.73
N SER A 456 -13.03 0.28 -4.76
CA SER A 456 -12.63 -0.59 -3.67
C SER A 456 -11.10 -0.60 -3.57
N HIS A 457 -10.63 -0.87 -2.36
CA HIS A 457 -9.21 -1.06 -2.09
C HIS A 457 -8.58 -2.08 -3.06
N THR A 458 -9.29 -3.18 -3.34
CA THR A 458 -8.93 -4.18 -4.35
C THR A 458 -8.69 -3.57 -5.73
N ALA A 459 -9.58 -2.69 -6.21
CA ALA A 459 -9.44 -2.04 -7.52
C ALA A 459 -8.22 -1.10 -7.58
N ILE A 460 -7.96 -0.36 -6.50
CA ILE A 460 -6.81 0.55 -6.38
C ILE A 460 -5.51 -0.26 -6.41
N VAL A 461 -5.42 -1.31 -5.59
CA VAL A 461 -4.21 -2.13 -5.51
C VAL A 461 -3.96 -2.86 -6.84
N ALA A 462 -4.99 -3.46 -7.45
CA ALA A 462 -4.87 -4.11 -8.74
C ALA A 462 -4.28 -3.20 -9.82
N ARG A 463 -4.74 -1.94 -9.89
CA ARG A 463 -4.20 -0.93 -10.81
C ARG A 463 -2.75 -0.58 -10.50
N SER A 464 -2.42 -0.38 -9.22
CA SER A 464 -1.06 -0.02 -8.81
C SER A 464 -0.04 -1.11 -9.11
N LEU A 465 -0.46 -2.38 -8.98
CA LEU A 465 0.34 -3.57 -9.24
C LEU A 465 0.30 -4.00 -10.72
N GLY A 466 -0.56 -3.38 -11.54
CA GLY A 466 -0.74 -3.74 -12.94
C GLY A 466 -1.39 -5.10 -13.17
N ILE A 467 -2.08 -5.65 -12.16
CA ILE A 467 -2.76 -6.95 -12.24
C ILE A 467 -4.17 -6.74 -12.85
N PRO A 468 -4.54 -7.41 -13.94
CA PRO A 468 -5.91 -7.40 -14.47
C PRO A 468 -6.93 -7.79 -13.41
N ALA A 469 -8.02 -7.03 -13.29
CA ALA A 469 -8.98 -7.26 -12.21
C ALA A 469 -10.44 -7.04 -12.59
N LEU A 470 -11.29 -7.93 -12.07
CA LEU A 470 -12.74 -7.85 -12.10
C LEU A 470 -13.30 -7.71 -10.68
N VAL A 471 -14.32 -6.88 -10.51
CA VAL A 471 -15.13 -6.78 -9.29
C VAL A 471 -16.60 -7.01 -9.64
N ALA A 472 -17.45 -7.16 -8.63
CA ALA A 472 -18.87 -7.43 -8.81
C ALA A 472 -19.14 -8.68 -9.69
N ALA A 473 -18.22 -9.64 -9.72
CA ALA A 473 -18.29 -10.86 -10.51
C ALA A 473 -19.22 -11.89 -9.85
N ARG A 474 -20.52 -11.62 -9.86
CA ARG A 474 -21.54 -12.53 -9.29
C ARG A 474 -21.42 -13.92 -9.94
N GLY A 475 -21.34 -14.96 -9.12
CA GLY A 475 -21.13 -16.34 -9.57
C GLY A 475 -19.67 -16.76 -9.76
N ALA A 476 -18.68 -15.87 -9.60
CA ALA A 476 -17.26 -16.26 -9.72
C ALA A 476 -16.86 -17.34 -8.71
N LEU A 477 -17.45 -17.36 -7.50
CA LEU A 477 -17.20 -18.39 -6.48
C LEU A 477 -17.74 -19.78 -6.84
N GLU A 478 -18.57 -19.90 -7.88
CA GLU A 478 -19.10 -21.17 -8.39
C GLU A 478 -18.12 -21.84 -9.36
N ILE A 479 -17.09 -21.12 -9.82
CA ILE A 479 -16.07 -21.66 -10.71
C ILE A 479 -15.23 -22.69 -9.94
N PRO A 480 -15.12 -23.94 -10.40
CA PRO A 480 -14.34 -24.97 -9.70
C PRO A 480 -12.86 -24.60 -9.59
N GLU A 481 -12.25 -24.84 -8.43
CA GLU A 481 -10.81 -24.64 -8.23
C GLU A 481 -9.99 -25.44 -9.25
N GLY A 482 -8.91 -24.83 -9.75
CA GLY A 482 -8.06 -25.38 -10.81
C GLY A 482 -8.61 -25.18 -12.23
N THR A 483 -9.84 -24.70 -12.41
CA THR A 483 -10.38 -24.39 -13.74
C THR A 483 -9.55 -23.29 -14.40
N VAL A 484 -9.08 -23.51 -15.63
CA VAL A 484 -8.36 -22.47 -16.37
C VAL A 484 -9.37 -21.42 -16.82
N VAL A 485 -9.12 -20.18 -16.44
CA VAL A 485 -9.92 -19.03 -16.85
C VAL A 485 -9.07 -18.02 -17.58
N LEU A 486 -9.71 -17.28 -18.47
CA LEU A 486 -9.19 -16.05 -19.07
C LEU A 486 -9.96 -14.88 -18.46
N VAL A 487 -9.24 -13.96 -17.83
CA VAL A 487 -9.76 -12.70 -17.29
C VAL A 487 -9.36 -11.55 -18.20
N ASP A 488 -10.34 -10.77 -18.63
CA ASP A 488 -10.14 -9.50 -19.34
C ASP A 488 -10.65 -8.35 -18.47
N GLY A 489 -9.72 -7.68 -17.81
CA GLY A 489 -9.99 -6.56 -16.94
C GLY A 489 -10.36 -5.27 -17.68
N THR A 490 -10.22 -5.24 -19.00
CA THR A 490 -10.68 -4.14 -19.86
C THR A 490 -12.13 -4.38 -20.31
N ALA A 491 -12.42 -5.59 -20.80
CA ALA A 491 -13.75 -5.95 -21.29
C ALA A 491 -14.75 -6.33 -20.18
N GLY A 492 -14.27 -6.50 -18.94
CA GLY A 492 -15.09 -6.94 -17.82
C GLY A 492 -15.59 -8.38 -18.01
N THR A 493 -14.77 -9.28 -18.54
CA THR A 493 -15.18 -10.66 -18.86
C THR A 493 -14.28 -11.69 -18.21
N ILE A 494 -14.89 -12.82 -17.87
CA ILE A 494 -14.21 -14.04 -17.44
C ILE A 494 -14.71 -15.21 -18.29
N THR A 495 -13.80 -15.86 -19.00
CA THR A 495 -14.09 -17.02 -19.84
C THR A 495 -13.54 -18.28 -19.18
N GLN A 496 -14.40 -19.25 -18.88
CA GLN A 496 -13.99 -20.54 -18.37
C GLN A 496 -13.59 -21.47 -19.52
N ASN A 497 -12.53 -22.25 -19.34
CA ASN A 497 -11.99 -23.17 -20.35
C ASN A 497 -11.77 -22.47 -21.71
N PRO A 498 -10.97 -21.38 -21.75
CA PRO A 498 -10.67 -20.68 -23.00
C PRO A 498 -10.05 -21.63 -24.02
N SER A 499 -10.37 -21.42 -25.29
CA SER A 499 -9.77 -22.16 -26.40
C SER A 499 -8.25 -21.93 -26.47
N GLU A 500 -7.54 -22.84 -27.14
CA GLU A 500 -6.09 -22.67 -27.37
C GLU A 500 -5.77 -21.36 -28.11
N ALA A 501 -6.65 -20.90 -29.01
CA ALA A 501 -6.51 -19.63 -29.70
C ALA A 501 -6.62 -18.42 -28.75
N GLU A 502 -7.58 -18.46 -27.80
CA GLU A 502 -7.73 -17.43 -26.78
C GLU A 502 -6.57 -17.43 -25.78
N LEU A 503 -6.07 -18.60 -25.39
CA LEU A 503 -4.88 -18.73 -24.54
C LEU A 503 -3.61 -18.25 -25.25
N ALA A 504 -3.45 -18.60 -26.53
CA ALA A 504 -2.35 -18.12 -27.35
C ALA A 504 -2.38 -16.60 -27.48
N ALA A 505 -3.55 -15.98 -27.72
CA ALA A 505 -3.68 -14.52 -27.80
C ALA A 505 -3.29 -13.79 -26.50
N VAL A 506 -3.39 -14.45 -25.35
CA VAL A 506 -2.99 -13.91 -24.04
C VAL A 506 -1.50 -14.13 -23.78
N ALA A 507 -0.97 -15.30 -24.17
CA ALA A 507 0.46 -15.60 -24.11
C ALA A 507 1.27 -14.81 -25.16
N GLU A 508 0.63 -14.38 -26.25
CA GLU A 508 1.17 -13.52 -27.30
C GLU A 508 1.06 -12.02 -27.01
N VAL A 509 0.73 -11.61 -25.77
CA VAL A 509 1.10 -10.26 -25.31
C VAL A 509 2.62 -10.21 -25.23
N ARG A 510 3.25 -10.14 -26.40
CA ARG A 510 4.66 -9.87 -26.59
C ARG A 510 4.85 -8.42 -26.17
N ASP A 511 5.95 -8.13 -25.50
CA ASP A 511 6.43 -6.75 -25.41
C ASP A 511 6.75 -6.29 -26.85
N VAL A 512 5.75 -5.71 -27.52
CA VAL A 512 5.94 -5.14 -28.84
C VAL A 512 6.79 -3.90 -28.63
N VAL A 513 8.04 -3.96 -29.08
CA VAL A 513 8.95 -2.83 -28.97
C VAL A 513 8.50 -1.76 -29.96
N PHE A 514 8.11 -0.59 -29.44
CA PHE A 514 7.81 0.55 -30.29
C PHE A 514 9.10 1.08 -30.93
N ASP A 515 9.11 1.24 -32.26
CA ASP A 515 10.28 1.69 -33.03
C ASP A 515 10.51 3.21 -32.98
N GLY A 516 9.65 3.94 -32.26
CA GLY A 516 9.70 5.39 -32.16
C GLY A 516 9.03 6.13 -33.35
N SER A 517 8.23 5.44 -34.17
CA SER A 517 7.49 6.08 -35.27
C SER A 517 6.04 5.62 -35.38
N GLY A 518 5.10 6.46 -34.95
CA GLY A 518 3.68 6.25 -35.20
C GLY A 518 3.29 6.56 -36.66
N ARG A 519 2.82 5.53 -37.37
CA ARG A 519 2.31 5.65 -38.75
C ARG A 519 1.37 4.52 -39.11
N THR A 520 0.43 4.80 -40.01
CA THR A 520 -0.42 3.77 -40.63
C THR A 520 0.34 2.99 -41.72
N ALA A 521 -0.26 1.91 -42.23
CA ALA A 521 0.30 1.09 -43.32
C ALA A 521 0.56 1.89 -44.61
N ASP A 522 -0.26 2.91 -44.90
CA ASP A 522 -0.12 3.83 -46.03
C ASP A 522 0.74 5.07 -45.71
N GLY A 523 1.38 5.10 -44.54
CA GLY A 523 2.35 6.12 -44.16
C GLY A 523 1.77 7.42 -43.58
N HIS A 524 0.47 7.45 -43.24
CA HIS A 524 -0.11 8.57 -42.52
C HIS A 524 0.51 8.66 -41.13
N ARG A 525 1.13 9.79 -40.80
CA ARG A 525 1.85 9.98 -39.53
C ARG A 525 0.89 10.40 -38.42
N VAL A 526 1.02 9.77 -37.26
CA VAL A 526 0.36 10.15 -36.01
C VAL A 526 1.38 10.03 -34.88
N GLN A 527 1.53 11.05 -34.02
CA GLN A 527 2.53 10.98 -32.95
C GLN A 527 2.05 10.04 -31.85
N LEU A 528 2.88 9.07 -31.46
CA LEU A 528 2.63 8.23 -30.28
C LEU A 528 3.46 8.74 -29.09
N LEU A 529 2.74 9.32 -28.13
CA LEU A 529 3.29 10.04 -26.99
C LEU A 529 3.02 9.28 -25.68
N ALA A 530 3.76 9.63 -24.63
CA ALA A 530 3.57 9.06 -23.31
C ALA A 530 2.79 9.98 -22.36
N ASN A 531 2.01 9.37 -21.47
CA ASN A 531 1.47 9.98 -20.27
C ASN A 531 2.48 9.78 -19.13
N VAL A 532 2.91 10.87 -18.49
CA VAL A 532 3.91 10.86 -17.41
C VAL A 532 3.41 11.66 -16.20
N GLY A 533 3.92 11.33 -15.01
CA GLY A 533 3.60 12.03 -13.76
C GLY A 533 4.83 12.31 -12.88
N SER A 534 5.98 11.75 -13.23
CA SER A 534 7.24 11.84 -12.47
C SER A 534 8.45 11.74 -13.41
N PRO A 535 9.65 12.16 -12.96
CA PRO A 535 10.89 11.91 -13.70
C PRO A 535 11.14 10.43 -14.02
N SER A 536 10.83 9.51 -13.10
CA SER A 536 10.97 8.07 -13.34
C SER A 536 10.04 7.56 -14.45
N SER A 537 8.80 8.06 -14.50
CA SER A 537 7.87 7.72 -15.60
C SER A 537 8.31 8.33 -16.94
N ALA A 538 9.03 9.46 -16.92
CA ALA A 538 9.62 10.07 -18.12
C ALA A 538 10.78 9.24 -18.65
N GLU A 539 11.66 8.73 -17.78
CA GLU A 539 12.73 7.80 -18.15
C GLU A 539 12.18 6.51 -18.77
N ALA A 540 11.14 5.93 -18.15
CA ALA A 540 10.46 4.74 -18.68
C ALA A 540 9.84 5.00 -20.08
N ALA A 541 9.25 6.18 -20.29
CA ALA A 541 8.71 6.58 -21.58
C ALA A 541 9.80 6.74 -22.65
N THR A 542 10.96 7.31 -22.30
CA THR A 542 12.11 7.40 -23.21
C THR A 542 12.67 6.02 -23.56
N ALA A 543 12.75 5.12 -22.58
CA ALA A 543 13.16 3.73 -22.79
C ALA A 543 12.19 2.97 -23.71
N ALA A 544 10.91 3.31 -23.66
CA ALA A 544 9.87 2.79 -24.56
C ALA A 544 9.79 3.54 -25.92
N HIS A 545 10.79 4.37 -26.24
CA HIS A 545 10.89 5.12 -27.49
C HIS A 545 9.73 6.09 -27.78
N ALA A 546 9.02 6.59 -26.76
CA ALA A 546 7.95 7.57 -26.96
C ALA A 546 8.42 8.80 -27.76
N GLU A 547 7.61 9.26 -28.72
CA GLU A 547 7.94 10.42 -29.57
C GLU A 547 7.92 11.75 -28.80
N GLY A 548 7.45 11.74 -27.55
CA GLY A 548 7.33 12.87 -26.65
C GLY A 548 6.34 12.56 -25.53
N VAL A 549 5.87 13.61 -24.86
CA VAL A 549 4.87 13.55 -23.79
C VAL A 549 3.62 14.31 -24.21
N GLY A 550 2.48 13.62 -24.28
CA GLY A 550 1.19 14.23 -24.62
C GLY A 550 0.35 14.60 -23.40
N LEU A 551 0.76 14.13 -22.21
CA LEU A 551 0.21 14.55 -20.93
C LEU A 551 1.24 14.35 -19.82
N PHE A 552 1.76 15.46 -19.29
CA PHE A 552 2.44 15.49 -18.00
C PHE A 552 1.44 15.91 -16.92
N ARG A 553 1.07 14.96 -16.07
CA ARG A 553 0.22 15.12 -14.89
C ARG A 553 1.00 15.79 -13.77
N THR A 554 0.68 17.04 -13.48
CA THR A 554 1.38 17.81 -12.44
C THR A 554 0.84 17.55 -11.03
N GLU A 555 -0.32 16.91 -10.91
CA GLU A 555 -1.04 16.71 -9.64
C GLU A 555 -0.20 15.95 -8.61
N PHE A 556 0.63 14.99 -9.04
CA PHE A 556 1.49 14.21 -8.14
C PHE A 556 2.48 15.06 -7.32
N LEU A 557 2.79 16.27 -7.78
CA LEU A 557 3.61 17.21 -7.02
C LEU A 557 2.84 17.92 -5.90
N PHE A 558 1.52 18.00 -6.03
CA PHE A 558 0.62 18.70 -5.11
C PHE A 558 -0.09 17.75 -4.13
N LEU A 559 -0.30 16.48 -4.53
CA LEU A 559 -0.95 15.47 -3.71
C LEU A 559 -0.16 15.18 -2.43
N ASP A 560 -0.90 14.77 -1.39
CA ASP A 560 -0.37 14.42 -0.07
C ASP A 560 0.40 15.54 0.65
N ARG A 561 0.13 16.81 0.28
CA ARG A 561 0.71 18.00 0.92
C ARG A 561 -0.33 18.84 1.65
N SER A 562 0.07 19.40 2.80
CA SER A 562 -0.72 20.40 3.54
C SER A 562 -0.65 21.79 2.91
N GLU A 563 0.44 22.08 2.19
CA GLU A 563 0.70 23.36 1.52
C GLU A 563 1.14 23.15 0.07
N ALA A 564 0.90 24.16 -0.77
CA ALA A 564 1.29 24.11 -2.18
C ALA A 564 2.83 24.03 -2.33
N PRO A 565 3.34 23.26 -3.30
CA PRO A 565 4.76 23.21 -3.61
C PRO A 565 5.28 24.59 -4.03
N SER A 566 6.43 24.97 -3.50
CA SER A 566 7.10 26.22 -3.87
C SER A 566 7.49 26.23 -5.36
N ILE A 567 7.60 27.42 -5.96
CA ILE A 567 8.08 27.59 -7.35
C ILE A 567 9.38 26.82 -7.58
N ALA A 568 10.33 26.85 -6.63
CA ALA A 568 11.60 26.16 -6.76
C ALA A 568 11.46 24.63 -6.81
N GLU A 569 10.53 24.05 -6.05
CA GLU A 569 10.22 22.61 -6.12
C GLU A 569 9.56 22.25 -7.46
N GLN A 570 8.61 23.07 -7.91
CA GLN A 570 7.95 22.92 -9.20
C GLN A 570 8.96 22.98 -10.36
N VAL A 571 9.86 23.96 -10.37
CA VAL A 571 10.94 24.08 -11.37
C VAL A 571 11.78 22.80 -11.42
N ARG A 572 12.22 22.28 -10.26
CA ARG A 572 13.02 21.04 -10.22
C ARG A 572 12.26 19.85 -10.79
N ALA A 573 10.99 19.68 -10.41
CA ALA A 573 10.16 18.58 -10.90
C ALA A 573 9.93 18.67 -12.40
N TYR A 574 9.61 19.86 -12.91
CA TYR A 574 9.36 20.10 -14.33
C TYR A 574 10.63 19.93 -15.16
N ALA A 575 11.75 20.53 -14.73
CA ALA A 575 13.04 20.38 -15.40
C ALA A 575 13.47 18.91 -15.51
N GLY A 576 13.20 18.09 -14.47
CA GLY A 576 13.50 16.65 -14.49
C GLY A 576 12.78 15.90 -15.62
N VAL A 577 11.51 16.20 -15.86
CA VAL A 577 10.74 15.59 -16.97
C VAL A 577 11.18 16.16 -18.32
N LEU A 578 11.40 17.48 -18.41
CA LEU A 578 11.81 18.13 -19.65
C LEU A 578 13.19 17.65 -20.15
N ALA A 579 14.11 17.37 -19.23
CA ALA A 579 15.46 16.87 -19.56
C ALA A 579 15.44 15.51 -20.28
N ALA A 580 14.40 14.69 -20.09
CA ALA A 580 14.26 13.39 -20.75
C ALA A 580 13.84 13.49 -22.23
N PHE A 581 13.37 14.66 -22.68
CA PHE A 581 12.75 14.86 -24.00
C PHE A 581 13.36 16.06 -24.78
N PRO A 582 14.69 16.12 -24.99
CA PRO A 582 15.31 17.22 -25.72
C PRO A 582 14.82 17.27 -27.17
N GLY A 583 14.38 18.45 -27.62
CA GLY A 583 13.84 18.66 -28.98
C GLY A 583 12.55 17.89 -29.27
N ARG A 584 11.86 17.37 -28.25
CA ARG A 584 10.59 16.64 -28.40
C ARG A 584 9.47 17.37 -27.67
N LYS A 585 8.24 17.14 -28.13
CA LYS A 585 7.01 17.72 -27.58
C LYS A 585 6.81 17.26 -26.13
N VAL A 586 6.54 18.19 -25.22
CA VAL A 586 6.07 17.92 -23.85
C VAL A 586 4.86 18.79 -23.53
N VAL A 587 3.69 18.17 -23.38
CA VAL A 587 2.46 18.85 -23.00
C VAL A 587 2.26 18.78 -21.49
N ILE A 588 2.39 19.92 -20.81
CA ILE A 588 2.21 20.05 -19.37
C ILE A 588 0.76 20.41 -19.07
N ARG A 589 0.07 19.60 -18.26
CA ARG A 589 -1.26 19.95 -17.75
C ARG A 589 -1.11 20.69 -16.44
N THR A 590 -1.72 21.86 -16.35
CA THR A 590 -1.86 22.58 -15.08
C THR A 590 -2.69 21.76 -14.07
N LEU A 591 -2.64 22.15 -12.80
CA LEU A 591 -3.21 21.38 -11.70
C LEU A 591 -4.70 21.01 -11.91
N ASP A 592 -5.00 19.71 -11.98
CA ASP A 592 -6.36 19.16 -11.94
C ASP A 592 -6.67 18.58 -10.54
N ALA A 593 -6.96 19.46 -9.59
CA ALA A 593 -7.46 19.06 -8.28
C ALA A 593 -8.99 18.93 -8.31
N GLY A 594 -9.53 17.86 -7.74
CA GLY A 594 -10.97 17.53 -7.78
C GLY A 594 -11.40 16.52 -6.70
N ALA A 595 -12.63 15.98 -6.82
CA ALA A 595 -13.27 15.09 -5.83
C ALA A 595 -12.44 13.87 -5.41
N ASP A 596 -11.80 13.24 -6.39
CA ASP A 596 -11.00 12.03 -6.22
C ASP A 596 -9.59 12.34 -5.70
N LYS A 597 -9.23 13.63 -5.62
CA LYS A 597 -7.88 14.14 -5.34
C LYS A 597 -7.95 15.44 -4.52
N PRO A 598 -8.52 15.41 -3.31
CA PRO A 598 -8.68 16.62 -2.50
C PRO A 598 -7.32 17.19 -2.09
N LEU A 599 -7.18 18.51 -2.19
CA LEU A 599 -6.01 19.25 -1.74
C LEU A 599 -6.41 20.16 -0.57
N PRO A 600 -5.93 19.91 0.65
CA PRO A 600 -6.35 20.66 1.85
C PRO A 600 -6.28 22.19 1.73
N PHE A 601 -5.35 22.71 0.93
CA PHE A 601 -5.10 24.13 0.71
C PHE A 601 -5.92 24.77 -0.44
N VAL A 602 -6.73 23.99 -1.18
CA VAL A 602 -7.51 24.46 -2.35
C VAL A 602 -8.95 23.96 -2.35
N THR A 603 -9.17 22.68 -2.09
CA THR A 603 -10.49 22.06 -2.19
C THR A 603 -11.36 22.41 -0.99
N MET A 604 -12.67 22.60 -1.22
CA MET A 604 -13.60 22.83 -0.12
C MET A 604 -13.66 21.61 0.80
N ALA A 605 -13.80 21.86 2.11
CA ALA A 605 -13.99 20.80 3.09
C ALA A 605 -15.27 19.98 2.84
N HIS A 606 -16.28 20.56 2.18
CA HIS A 606 -17.50 19.87 1.80
C HIS A 606 -18.10 20.45 0.51
N GLU A 607 -18.31 19.59 -0.48
CA GLU A 607 -19.04 19.86 -1.72
C GLU A 607 -19.89 18.63 -2.02
N GLU A 608 -21.19 18.81 -2.31
CA GLU A 608 -22.11 17.68 -2.49
C GLU A 608 -21.74 16.80 -3.69
N ASN A 609 -21.30 17.43 -4.78
CA ASN A 609 -20.91 16.76 -6.02
C ASN A 609 -19.57 17.31 -6.50
N PRO A 610 -18.43 16.91 -5.89
CA PRO A 610 -17.17 17.57 -6.19
C PRO A 610 -16.65 17.28 -7.63
N ALA A 611 -17.17 16.23 -8.29
CA ALA A 611 -16.94 16.01 -9.72
C ALA A 611 -17.56 17.12 -10.59
N LEU A 612 -18.69 17.70 -10.17
CA LEU A 612 -19.38 18.80 -10.84
C LEU A 612 -19.01 20.17 -10.25
N GLY A 613 -17.95 20.20 -9.44
CA GLY A 613 -17.63 21.29 -8.53
C GLY A 613 -16.52 22.22 -8.99
N ILE A 614 -15.88 22.88 -8.02
CA ILE A 614 -14.73 23.76 -8.24
C ILE A 614 -13.46 22.91 -8.35
N ARG A 615 -13.18 22.45 -9.57
CA ARG A 615 -12.04 21.60 -9.91
C ARG A 615 -11.30 22.07 -11.17
N GLY A 616 -10.11 21.52 -11.41
CA GLY A 616 -9.30 21.85 -12.58
C GLY A 616 -8.96 23.35 -12.65
N PHE A 617 -9.10 23.96 -13.81
CA PHE A 617 -8.86 25.40 -14.01
C PHE A 617 -9.63 26.30 -13.04
N ARG A 618 -10.82 25.89 -12.60
CA ARG A 618 -11.70 26.68 -11.71
C ARG A 618 -11.16 26.83 -10.30
N THR A 619 -10.19 26.01 -9.90
CA THR A 619 -9.48 26.20 -8.63
C THR A 619 -8.79 27.56 -8.55
N SER A 620 -8.36 28.10 -9.70
CA SER A 620 -7.79 29.44 -9.82
C SER A 620 -8.77 30.57 -9.44
N TRP A 621 -10.08 30.33 -9.42
CA TRP A 621 -11.05 31.34 -9.00
C TRP A 621 -10.99 31.63 -7.50
N ARG A 622 -10.57 30.63 -6.71
CA ARG A 622 -10.37 30.77 -5.25
C ARG A 622 -8.94 31.12 -4.90
N ARG A 623 -7.99 30.53 -5.63
CA ARG A 623 -6.56 30.70 -5.43
C ARG A 623 -5.87 31.04 -6.75
N PRO A 624 -6.04 32.28 -7.26
CA PRO A 624 -5.45 32.69 -8.54
C PRO A 624 -3.92 32.57 -8.54
N ASP A 625 -3.33 32.81 -7.37
CA ASP A 625 -1.89 32.71 -7.12
C ASP A 625 -1.32 31.33 -7.46
N LEU A 626 -2.05 30.24 -7.19
CA LEU A 626 -1.56 28.89 -7.47
C LEU A 626 -1.31 28.64 -8.96
N LEU A 627 -2.23 29.10 -9.81
CA LEU A 627 -2.07 28.95 -11.25
C LEU A 627 -0.93 29.83 -11.76
N ASP A 628 -0.86 31.08 -11.33
CA ASP A 628 0.17 32.02 -11.79
C ASP A 628 1.57 31.60 -11.30
N GLU A 629 1.70 31.07 -10.08
CA GLU A 629 2.93 30.48 -9.55
C GLU A 629 3.33 29.22 -10.33
N GLN A 630 2.37 28.36 -10.69
CA GLN A 630 2.62 27.18 -11.50
C GLN A 630 3.10 27.56 -12.92
N LEU A 631 2.45 28.53 -13.56
CA LEU A 631 2.86 29.03 -14.89
C LEU A 631 4.25 29.68 -14.83
N ALA A 632 4.57 30.42 -13.76
CA ALA A 632 5.90 30.96 -13.55
C ALA A 632 6.95 29.86 -13.38
N ALA A 633 6.65 28.81 -12.61
CA ALA A 633 7.54 27.67 -12.44
C ALA A 633 7.78 26.90 -13.75
N ILE A 634 6.72 26.71 -14.56
CA ILE A 634 6.85 26.10 -15.89
C ILE A 634 7.74 26.98 -16.78
N ALA A 635 7.50 28.29 -16.85
CA ALA A 635 8.29 29.21 -17.67
C ALA A 635 9.79 29.19 -17.29
N LEU A 636 10.10 29.16 -15.99
CA LEU A 636 11.47 29.05 -15.50
C LEU A 636 12.11 27.72 -15.89
N ALA A 637 11.40 26.60 -15.78
CA ALA A 637 11.91 25.28 -16.19
C ALA A 637 12.12 25.19 -17.71
N VAL A 638 11.28 25.84 -18.50
CA VAL A 638 11.36 25.89 -19.96
C VAL A 638 12.58 26.69 -20.43
N ALA A 639 12.93 27.79 -19.75
CA ALA A 639 14.03 28.66 -20.14
C ALA A 639 15.39 27.93 -20.25
N ASP A 640 15.59 26.90 -19.42
CA ASP A 640 16.80 26.08 -19.39
C ASP A 640 16.65 24.73 -20.12
N SER A 641 15.57 24.55 -20.89
CA SER A 641 15.28 23.30 -21.62
C SER A 641 15.29 23.47 -23.13
N SER A 642 15.59 22.39 -23.85
CA SER A 642 15.45 22.30 -25.31
C SER A 642 14.19 21.54 -25.74
N ALA A 643 13.33 21.13 -24.82
CA ALA A 643 12.05 20.47 -25.12
C ALA A 643 11.06 21.44 -25.77
N GLU A 644 10.18 20.93 -26.64
CA GLU A 644 9.11 21.69 -27.25
C GLU A 644 7.89 21.72 -26.32
N VAL A 645 7.85 22.68 -25.40
CA VAL A 645 6.84 22.71 -24.33
C VAL A 645 5.54 23.37 -24.77
N GLN A 646 4.43 22.71 -24.44
CA GLN A 646 3.06 23.20 -24.58
C GLN A 646 2.37 23.10 -23.23
N VAL A 647 1.47 24.04 -22.92
CA VAL A 647 0.77 24.05 -21.62
C VAL A 647 -0.73 23.99 -21.84
N MET A 648 -1.43 23.15 -21.09
CA MET A 648 -2.89 23.03 -21.18
C MET A 648 -3.61 23.12 -19.83
N ALA A 649 -4.84 23.63 -19.89
CA ALA A 649 -5.76 23.69 -18.75
C ALA A 649 -6.79 22.54 -18.77
N PRO A 650 -7.03 21.88 -17.62
CA PRO A 650 -8.15 20.96 -17.43
C PRO A 650 -9.46 21.69 -17.12
N MET A 651 -10.61 21.04 -17.36
CA MET A 651 -11.96 21.45 -16.97
C MET A 651 -12.40 22.82 -17.54
N ILE A 652 -12.03 23.11 -18.78
CA ILE A 652 -12.47 24.29 -19.52
C ILE A 652 -13.80 23.98 -20.23
N ASP A 653 -14.83 24.79 -20.00
CA ASP A 653 -16.15 24.63 -20.64
C ASP A 653 -16.52 25.82 -21.53
N THR A 654 -15.91 26.99 -21.32
CA THR A 654 -16.32 28.23 -21.98
C THR A 654 -15.20 28.93 -22.76
N PRO A 655 -15.53 29.67 -23.83
CA PRO A 655 -14.54 30.44 -24.58
C PRO A 655 -13.82 31.51 -23.74
N ASP A 656 -14.51 32.06 -22.73
CA ASP A 656 -13.94 33.05 -21.81
C ASP A 656 -12.89 32.41 -20.87
N GLU A 657 -13.16 31.22 -20.33
CA GLU A 657 -12.16 30.44 -19.57
C GLU A 657 -10.93 30.12 -20.45
N ALA A 658 -11.15 29.70 -21.70
CA ALA A 658 -10.06 29.44 -22.65
C ALA A 658 -9.24 30.71 -22.97
N ALA A 659 -9.90 31.85 -23.14
CA ALA A 659 -9.25 33.13 -23.39
C ALA A 659 -8.42 33.61 -22.19
N ASP A 660 -8.97 33.48 -20.96
CA ASP A 660 -8.26 33.82 -19.72
C ASP A 660 -7.00 32.96 -19.56
N PHE A 661 -7.14 31.63 -19.71
CA PHE A 661 -6.01 30.73 -19.61
C PHE A 661 -4.90 31.06 -20.63
N ALA A 662 -5.28 31.27 -21.89
CA ALA A 662 -4.31 31.60 -22.94
C ALA A 662 -3.64 32.97 -22.69
N ALA A 663 -4.35 33.95 -22.14
CA ALA A 663 -3.78 35.23 -21.75
C ALA A 663 -2.74 35.08 -20.63
N ARG A 664 -3.03 34.27 -19.60
CA ARG A 664 -2.11 33.98 -18.49
C ARG A 664 -0.86 33.24 -18.96
N CYS A 665 -1.00 32.20 -19.78
CA CYS A 665 0.17 31.52 -20.38
C CYS A 665 1.08 32.51 -21.10
N ARG A 666 0.49 33.37 -21.96
CA ARG A 666 1.25 34.38 -22.71
C ARG A 666 1.92 35.43 -21.82
N SER A 667 1.31 35.84 -20.70
CA SER A 667 1.96 36.78 -19.77
C SER A 667 3.19 36.19 -19.07
N HIS A 668 3.28 34.87 -18.96
CA HIS A 668 4.46 34.15 -18.45
C HIS A 668 5.46 33.74 -19.54
N GLY A 669 5.24 34.14 -20.80
CA GLY A 669 6.11 33.78 -21.93
C GLY A 669 5.90 32.36 -22.48
N LEU A 670 4.82 31.69 -22.09
CA LEU A 670 4.44 30.36 -22.59
C LEU A 670 3.58 30.53 -23.84
N ALA A 671 4.22 30.41 -25.02
CA ALA A 671 3.62 30.81 -26.29
C ALA A 671 2.50 29.88 -26.79
N VAL A 672 2.54 28.59 -26.45
CA VAL A 672 1.61 27.58 -26.96
C VAL A 672 0.69 27.12 -25.83
N ALA A 673 -0.56 27.60 -25.85
CA ALA A 673 -1.57 27.29 -24.85
C ALA A 673 -2.67 26.40 -25.45
N GLY A 674 -3.07 25.37 -24.74
CA GLY A 674 -4.15 24.48 -25.14
C GLY A 674 -5.17 24.24 -24.02
N VAL A 675 -6.22 23.50 -24.33
CA VAL A 675 -7.21 23.09 -23.32
C VAL A 675 -7.53 21.61 -23.46
N MET A 676 -7.91 21.00 -22.34
CA MET A 676 -8.47 19.66 -22.36
C MET A 676 -9.96 19.73 -22.71
N ILE A 677 -10.37 18.99 -23.74
CA ILE A 677 -11.78 18.75 -24.06
C ILE A 677 -12.19 17.49 -23.32
N GLU A 678 -12.79 17.68 -22.14
CA GLU A 678 -13.16 16.59 -21.24
C GLU A 678 -14.57 16.73 -20.69
N THR A 679 -15.37 17.65 -21.22
CA THR A 679 -16.79 17.79 -20.92
C THR A 679 -17.62 17.85 -22.21
N PRO A 680 -18.92 17.49 -22.15
CA PRO A 680 -19.82 17.67 -23.29
C PRO A 680 -19.91 19.13 -23.74
N ALA A 681 -19.90 20.08 -22.79
CA ALA A 681 -19.96 21.51 -23.10
C ALA A 681 -18.75 21.94 -23.94
N ALA A 682 -17.55 21.52 -23.56
CA ALA A 682 -16.33 21.79 -24.28
C ALA A 682 -16.32 21.15 -25.68
N ALA A 683 -16.83 19.92 -25.81
CA ALA A 683 -16.91 19.24 -27.11
C ALA A 683 -17.90 19.93 -28.07
N ILE A 684 -19.06 20.36 -27.57
CA ILE A 684 -20.09 21.06 -28.36
C ILE A 684 -19.61 22.45 -28.78
N THR A 685 -18.91 23.17 -27.90
CA THR A 685 -18.42 24.54 -28.13
C THR A 685 -16.96 24.59 -28.58
N ALA A 686 -16.40 23.46 -29.01
CA ALA A 686 -15.03 23.35 -29.47
C ALA A 686 -14.66 24.39 -30.56
N PRO A 687 -15.51 24.72 -31.55
CA PRO A 687 -15.21 25.76 -32.53
C PRO A 687 -14.90 27.12 -31.88
N GLU A 688 -15.68 27.52 -30.88
CA GLU A 688 -15.50 28.77 -30.14
C GLU A 688 -14.28 28.71 -29.23
N LEU A 689 -14.06 27.60 -28.51
CA LEU A 689 -12.85 27.41 -27.70
C LEU A 689 -11.59 27.57 -28.54
N LEU A 690 -11.57 26.93 -29.72
CA LEU A 690 -10.45 26.94 -30.66
C LEU A 690 -10.12 28.32 -31.23
N THR A 691 -10.94 29.36 -31.02
CA THR A 691 -10.58 30.73 -31.41
C THR A 691 -9.44 31.31 -30.55
N ASN A 692 -9.33 30.86 -29.29
CA ASN A 692 -8.46 31.48 -28.28
C ASN A 692 -7.20 30.69 -27.94
N ILE A 693 -7.18 29.39 -28.23
CA ILE A 693 -6.09 28.45 -27.91
C ILE A 693 -5.41 27.87 -29.14
N ASP A 694 -4.25 27.25 -29.00
CA ASP A 694 -3.42 26.76 -30.11
C ASP A 694 -3.66 25.27 -30.44
N PHE A 695 -4.09 24.48 -29.45
CA PHE A 695 -4.38 23.05 -29.59
C PHE A 695 -5.39 22.58 -28.54
N VAL A 696 -5.97 21.39 -28.78
CA VAL A 696 -6.82 20.72 -27.79
C VAL A 696 -6.34 19.28 -27.57
N SER A 697 -6.64 18.73 -26.40
CA SER A 697 -6.43 17.31 -26.09
C SER A 697 -7.69 16.72 -25.46
N LEU A 698 -8.13 15.55 -25.92
CA LEU A 698 -9.30 14.88 -25.37
C LEU A 698 -8.94 14.13 -24.08
N GLY A 699 -9.61 14.49 -22.99
CA GLY A 699 -9.59 13.78 -21.71
C GLY A 699 -10.74 12.77 -21.65
N THR A 700 -10.58 11.60 -22.25
CA THR A 700 -11.70 10.69 -22.52
C THR A 700 -12.37 10.13 -21.27
N ASN A 701 -11.65 10.04 -20.16
CA ASN A 701 -12.17 9.50 -18.90
C ASN A 701 -13.24 10.43 -18.30
N ASP A 702 -12.91 11.71 -18.15
CA ASP A 702 -13.85 12.73 -17.67
C ASP A 702 -14.93 13.02 -18.73
N LEU A 703 -14.58 12.96 -20.03
CA LEU A 703 -15.57 13.11 -21.11
C LEU A 703 -16.65 12.03 -21.04
N ALA A 704 -16.28 10.77 -20.82
CA ALA A 704 -17.23 9.67 -20.67
C ALA A 704 -18.11 9.89 -19.43
N GLN A 705 -17.51 10.20 -18.29
CA GLN A 705 -18.21 10.46 -17.03
C GLN A 705 -19.29 11.54 -17.18
N TYR A 706 -18.95 12.70 -17.74
CA TYR A 706 -19.91 13.80 -17.84
C TYR A 706 -20.91 13.63 -19.00
N THR A 707 -20.51 13.00 -20.11
CA THR A 707 -21.44 12.70 -21.21
C THR A 707 -22.51 11.72 -20.77
N MET A 708 -22.12 10.74 -19.96
CA MET A 708 -22.98 9.65 -19.53
C MET A 708 -23.62 9.90 -18.16
N ALA A 709 -23.30 11.03 -17.51
CA ALA A 709 -23.70 11.38 -16.15
C ALA A 709 -23.44 10.23 -15.16
N ALA A 710 -22.28 9.58 -15.31
CA ALA A 710 -21.92 8.35 -14.63
C ALA A 710 -20.60 8.53 -13.89
N ASP A 711 -20.65 8.71 -12.57
CA ASP A 711 -19.42 8.85 -11.78
C ASP A 711 -18.55 7.59 -11.89
N ARG A 712 -17.31 7.75 -12.36
CA ARG A 712 -16.34 6.64 -12.52
C ARG A 712 -15.95 5.99 -11.19
N MET A 713 -16.19 6.70 -10.08
CA MET A 713 -15.96 6.21 -8.73
C MET A 713 -17.08 5.28 -8.25
N VAL A 714 -18.22 5.24 -8.95
CA VAL A 714 -19.37 4.42 -8.61
C VAL A 714 -19.40 3.17 -9.51
N GLY A 715 -19.16 2.00 -8.91
CA GLY A 715 -19.05 0.75 -9.66
C GLY A 715 -20.25 0.33 -10.44
N ASP A 716 -21.39 0.53 -9.81
CA ASP A 716 -22.70 0.37 -10.38
C ASP A 716 -22.91 1.10 -11.72
N LEU A 717 -22.08 2.10 -12.04
CA LEU A 717 -22.13 2.91 -13.27
C LEU A 717 -20.97 2.64 -14.24
N ALA A 718 -20.06 1.70 -13.95
CA ALA A 718 -18.84 1.49 -14.74
C ALA A 718 -19.10 1.17 -16.24
N LEU A 719 -20.17 0.41 -16.56
CA LEU A 719 -20.55 0.14 -17.95
C LEU A 719 -20.93 1.40 -18.75
N LEU A 720 -21.43 2.44 -18.07
CA LEU A 720 -21.74 3.72 -18.70
C LEU A 720 -20.47 4.52 -18.98
N ASN A 721 -19.36 4.25 -18.29
CA ASN A 721 -18.08 4.93 -18.48
C ASN A 721 -17.18 4.31 -19.56
N ASP A 722 -17.71 3.37 -20.33
CA ASP A 722 -17.03 2.78 -21.46
C ASP A 722 -16.75 3.85 -22.56
N PRO A 723 -15.48 4.07 -22.97
CA PRO A 723 -15.17 5.07 -24.00
C PRO A 723 -15.79 4.75 -25.37
N TRP A 724 -16.21 3.50 -25.60
CA TRP A 724 -16.92 3.07 -26.81
C TRP A 724 -18.41 3.45 -26.83
N GLN A 725 -18.95 4.06 -25.76
CA GLN A 725 -20.31 4.55 -25.77
C GLN A 725 -20.55 5.48 -26.98
N PRO A 726 -21.60 5.24 -27.79
CA PRO A 726 -21.83 6.02 -29.02
C PRO A 726 -21.96 7.53 -28.77
N ALA A 727 -22.49 7.94 -27.62
CA ALA A 727 -22.57 9.35 -27.24
C ALA A 727 -21.17 9.96 -27.05
N VAL A 728 -20.26 9.23 -26.40
CA VAL A 728 -18.89 9.67 -26.13
C VAL A 728 -18.10 9.73 -27.44
N LEU A 729 -18.21 8.72 -28.31
CA LEU A 729 -17.59 8.74 -29.66
C LEU A 729 -18.05 9.95 -30.49
N ARG A 730 -19.34 10.31 -30.41
CA ARG A 730 -19.87 11.50 -31.09
C ARG A 730 -19.34 12.80 -30.48
N MET A 731 -19.17 12.89 -29.16
CA MET A 731 -18.52 14.05 -28.54
C MET A 731 -17.06 14.19 -28.98
N MET A 732 -16.30 13.09 -29.05
CA MET A 732 -14.94 13.11 -29.59
C MET A 732 -14.93 13.59 -31.04
N ARG A 733 -15.82 13.07 -31.89
CA ARG A 733 -15.96 13.48 -33.29
C ARG A 733 -16.22 14.98 -33.45
N LEU A 734 -17.10 15.57 -32.64
CA LEU A 734 -17.35 17.02 -32.66
C LEU A 734 -16.08 17.83 -32.41
N ALA A 735 -15.26 17.43 -31.43
CA ALA A 735 -14.00 18.10 -31.13
C ALA A 735 -12.99 17.97 -32.28
N PHE A 736 -12.89 16.80 -32.92
CA PHE A 736 -12.03 16.58 -34.08
C PHE A 736 -12.47 17.39 -35.30
N ASP A 737 -13.78 17.41 -35.60
CA ASP A 737 -14.35 18.18 -36.69
C ASP A 737 -14.08 19.69 -36.50
N ALA A 738 -14.22 20.18 -35.26
CA ALA A 738 -13.90 21.55 -34.90
C ALA A 738 -12.40 21.88 -35.08
N GLY A 739 -11.51 21.00 -34.61
CA GLY A 739 -10.06 21.15 -34.79
C GLY A 739 -9.64 21.17 -36.25
N ARG A 740 -10.22 20.28 -37.06
CA ARG A 740 -10.02 20.24 -38.52
C ARG A 740 -10.49 21.51 -39.21
N ALA A 741 -11.67 22.00 -38.85
CA ALA A 741 -12.21 23.26 -39.39
C ALA A 741 -11.35 24.48 -39.01
N ALA A 742 -10.78 24.49 -37.80
CA ALA A 742 -9.89 25.54 -37.32
C ALA A 742 -8.43 25.39 -37.81
N GLY A 743 -8.06 24.26 -38.42
CA GLY A 743 -6.68 23.94 -38.79
C GLY A 743 -5.75 23.76 -37.58
N LYS A 744 -6.29 23.34 -36.42
CA LYS A 744 -5.55 23.21 -35.15
C LYS A 744 -5.46 21.73 -34.73
N PRO A 745 -4.33 21.30 -34.14
CA PRO A 745 -4.12 19.91 -33.77
C PRO A 745 -5.02 19.50 -32.60
N VAL A 746 -5.58 18.29 -32.71
CA VAL A 746 -6.37 17.63 -31.67
C VAL A 746 -5.64 16.36 -31.25
N GLY A 747 -5.24 16.29 -29.98
CA GLY A 747 -4.64 15.11 -29.37
C GLY A 747 -5.64 14.32 -28.52
N VAL A 748 -5.22 13.15 -28.04
CA VAL A 748 -5.98 12.35 -27.06
C VAL A 748 -5.01 11.91 -25.96
N CYS A 749 -5.37 12.11 -24.70
CA CYS A 749 -4.53 11.70 -23.56
C CYS A 749 -5.24 10.84 -22.52
N GLY A 750 -6.53 10.55 -22.71
CA GLY A 750 -7.25 9.58 -21.90
C GLY A 750 -6.93 8.13 -22.27
N GLU A 751 -7.41 7.18 -21.46
CA GLU A 751 -7.10 5.74 -21.60
C GLU A 751 -7.59 5.16 -22.93
N ALA A 752 -8.56 5.79 -23.59
CA ALA A 752 -9.01 5.44 -24.93
C ALA A 752 -7.87 5.39 -25.96
N ALA A 753 -6.83 6.20 -25.80
CA ALA A 753 -5.67 6.20 -26.70
C ALA A 753 -4.80 4.94 -26.57
N ALA A 754 -4.94 4.19 -25.47
CA ALA A 754 -4.16 2.98 -25.20
C ALA A 754 -4.80 1.69 -25.74
N ASP A 755 -6.08 1.73 -26.13
CA ASP A 755 -6.78 0.64 -26.80
C ASP A 755 -6.43 0.70 -28.30
N PRO A 756 -5.76 -0.31 -28.88
CA PRO A 756 -5.38 -0.30 -30.29
C PRO A 756 -6.57 -0.07 -31.24
N LEU A 757 -7.69 -0.76 -31.05
CA LEU A 757 -8.85 -0.62 -31.95
C LEU A 757 -9.43 0.80 -31.87
N LEU A 758 -9.53 1.35 -30.67
CA LEU A 758 -10.03 2.70 -30.47
C LEU A 758 -9.02 3.75 -30.96
N ALA A 759 -7.72 3.50 -30.81
CA ALA A 759 -6.66 4.34 -31.37
C ALA A 759 -6.78 4.48 -32.89
N ALA A 760 -7.06 3.39 -33.62
CA ALA A 760 -7.33 3.45 -35.05
C ALA A 760 -8.59 4.26 -35.37
N VAL A 761 -9.67 4.12 -34.58
CA VAL A 761 -10.87 4.97 -34.70
C VAL A 761 -10.55 6.45 -34.47
N LEU A 762 -9.73 6.78 -33.47
CA LEU A 762 -9.30 8.15 -33.18
C LEU A 762 -8.44 8.74 -34.31
N VAL A 763 -7.56 7.93 -34.93
CA VAL A 763 -6.84 8.31 -36.15
C VAL A 763 -7.83 8.60 -37.29
N GLY A 764 -8.88 7.78 -37.44
CA GLY A 764 -9.96 8.01 -38.41
C GLY A 764 -10.73 9.30 -38.19
N PHE A 765 -10.93 9.73 -36.94
CA PHE A 765 -11.49 11.05 -36.64
C PHE A 765 -10.52 12.20 -36.96
N GLY A 766 -9.21 11.94 -37.05
CA GLY A 766 -8.17 12.91 -37.36
C GLY A 766 -7.24 13.26 -36.20
N ALA A 767 -6.99 12.32 -35.28
CA ALA A 767 -6.05 12.54 -34.19
C ALA A 767 -4.63 12.88 -34.68
N SER A 768 -4.12 14.01 -34.21
CA SER A 768 -2.74 14.45 -34.47
C SER A 768 -1.71 13.75 -33.58
N SER A 769 -2.13 13.34 -32.39
CA SER A 769 -1.30 12.61 -31.43
C SER A 769 -2.15 11.77 -30.49
N LEU A 770 -1.64 10.59 -30.12
CA LEU A 770 -2.22 9.69 -29.13
C LEU A 770 -1.25 9.54 -27.96
N SER A 771 -1.69 9.83 -26.75
CA SER A 771 -0.87 9.81 -25.54
C SER A 771 -1.37 8.77 -24.54
N MET A 772 -0.48 7.86 -24.15
CA MET A 772 -0.84 6.64 -23.40
C MET A 772 0.27 6.20 -22.44
N SER A 773 0.05 5.14 -21.67
CA SER A 773 1.12 4.53 -20.88
C SER A 773 2.21 3.93 -21.79
N ALA A 774 3.47 3.97 -21.38
CA ALA A 774 4.61 3.46 -22.15
C ALA A 774 4.41 2.02 -22.70
N ARG A 775 3.81 1.13 -21.90
CA ARG A 775 3.50 -0.26 -22.28
C ARG A 775 2.53 -0.41 -23.47
N ALA A 776 1.69 0.59 -23.72
CA ALA A 776 0.68 0.53 -24.77
C ALA A 776 1.21 0.99 -26.15
N LEU A 777 2.33 1.71 -26.17
CA LEU A 777 2.90 2.31 -27.40
C LEU A 777 3.12 1.27 -28.50
N GLY A 778 3.73 0.13 -28.14
CA GLY A 778 4.04 -0.95 -29.08
C GLY A 778 2.81 -1.54 -29.76
N HIS A 779 1.82 -1.92 -28.96
CA HIS A 779 0.59 -2.54 -29.46
C HIS A 779 -0.24 -1.59 -30.34
N VAL A 780 -0.33 -0.31 -29.95
CA VAL A 780 -1.00 0.70 -30.77
C VAL A 780 -0.24 0.91 -32.08
N ALA A 781 1.10 1.00 -32.03
CA ALA A 781 1.91 1.15 -33.24
C ALA A 781 1.76 -0.05 -34.19
N GLU A 782 1.78 -1.27 -33.68
CA GLU A 782 1.63 -2.49 -34.47
C GLU A 782 0.28 -2.55 -35.19
N LEU A 783 -0.83 -2.26 -34.50
CA LEU A 783 -2.14 -2.21 -35.15
C LEU A 783 -2.17 -1.14 -36.25
N LEU A 784 -1.69 0.07 -35.95
CA LEU A 784 -1.67 1.17 -36.92
C LEU A 784 -0.85 0.80 -38.16
N GLN A 785 0.30 0.16 -38.00
CA GLN A 785 1.13 -0.30 -39.12
C GLN A 785 0.44 -1.37 -39.98
N GLY A 786 -0.60 -2.04 -39.47
CA GLY A 786 -1.40 -3.03 -40.19
C GLY A 786 -2.61 -2.46 -40.93
N VAL A 787 -3.00 -1.21 -40.70
CA VAL A 787 -4.23 -0.60 -41.27
C VAL A 787 -3.94 0.71 -42.00
N THR A 788 -4.77 1.05 -42.98
CA THR A 788 -4.68 2.33 -43.73
C THR A 788 -5.52 3.42 -43.08
N VAL A 789 -5.25 4.69 -43.40
CA VAL A 789 -6.07 5.81 -42.91
C VAL A 789 -7.54 5.69 -43.36
N ALA A 790 -7.78 5.18 -44.58
CA ALA A 790 -9.13 4.97 -45.09
C ALA A 790 -9.91 3.89 -44.29
N GLN A 791 -9.24 2.84 -43.82
CA GLN A 791 -9.85 1.85 -42.92
C GLN A 791 -10.16 2.47 -41.55
N CYS A 792 -9.26 3.32 -41.04
CA CYS A 792 -9.48 4.06 -39.80
C CYS A 792 -10.70 4.98 -39.91
N GLU A 793 -10.85 5.73 -41.01
CA GLU A 793 -12.01 6.59 -41.29
C GLU A 793 -13.31 5.77 -41.36
N ALA A 794 -13.29 4.61 -42.04
CA ALA A 794 -14.45 3.72 -42.10
C ALA A 794 -14.84 3.17 -40.71
N ALA A 795 -13.86 2.81 -39.88
CA ALA A 795 -14.09 2.36 -38.51
C ALA A 795 -14.66 3.47 -37.62
N ALA A 796 -14.19 4.71 -37.80
CA ALA A 796 -14.70 5.87 -37.09
C ALA A 796 -16.16 6.20 -37.45
N GLU A 797 -16.52 6.07 -38.73
CA GLU A 797 -17.89 6.26 -39.20
C GLU A 797 -18.83 5.16 -38.67
N SER A 798 -18.44 3.89 -38.80
CA SER A 798 -19.28 2.75 -38.41
C SER A 798 -19.50 2.68 -36.90
N SER A 799 -18.46 2.90 -36.09
CA SER A 799 -18.55 2.90 -34.62
C SER A 799 -19.42 4.03 -34.09
N SER A 800 -19.34 5.24 -34.67
CA SER A 800 -20.18 6.39 -34.29
C SER A 800 -21.68 6.17 -34.57
N ALA A 801 -21.98 5.33 -35.57
CA ALA A 801 -23.34 4.97 -35.98
C ALA A 801 -23.93 3.78 -35.18
N ALA A 802 -23.13 3.11 -34.37
CA ALA A 802 -23.53 1.96 -33.58
C ALA A 802 -24.58 2.31 -32.51
N ARG A 803 -25.28 1.28 -32.03
CA ARG A 803 -26.37 1.41 -31.03
C ARG A 803 -25.90 1.19 -29.59
N SER A 804 -24.75 0.56 -29.41
CA SER A 804 -24.16 0.25 -28.12
C SER A 804 -22.64 0.27 -28.21
N ALA A 805 -21.95 0.27 -27.06
CA ALA A 805 -20.50 0.21 -26.98
C ALA A 805 -19.93 -1.12 -27.54
N GLU A 806 -20.65 -2.21 -27.40
CA GLU A 806 -20.27 -3.52 -27.96
C GLU A 806 -20.40 -3.51 -29.50
N ASP A 807 -21.53 -3.03 -30.02
CA ASP A 807 -21.74 -2.87 -31.45
C ASP A 807 -20.68 -1.93 -32.07
N ALA A 808 -20.29 -0.88 -31.35
CA ALA A 808 -19.29 0.08 -31.80
C ALA A 808 -17.91 -0.58 -31.97
N ARG A 809 -17.48 -1.39 -31.01
CA ARG A 809 -16.24 -2.19 -31.10
C ARG A 809 -16.29 -3.17 -32.25
N ALA A 810 -17.36 -3.95 -32.35
CA ALA A 810 -17.51 -4.96 -33.39
C ALA A 810 -17.52 -4.32 -34.79
N ALA A 811 -18.19 -3.17 -34.95
CA ALA A 811 -18.21 -2.41 -36.19
C ALA A 811 -16.83 -1.86 -36.57
N ALA A 812 -16.06 -1.37 -35.59
CA ALA A 812 -14.69 -0.92 -35.81
C ALA A 812 -13.77 -2.08 -36.20
N ALA A 813 -13.78 -3.19 -35.47
CA ALA A 813 -12.98 -4.38 -35.77
C ALA A 813 -13.25 -4.89 -37.20
N THR A 814 -14.54 -4.98 -37.57
CA THR A 814 -14.97 -5.37 -38.92
C THR A 814 -14.42 -4.42 -39.99
N ALA A 815 -14.51 -3.10 -39.77
CA ALA A 815 -14.03 -2.10 -40.71
C ALA A 815 -12.49 -2.10 -40.87
N LEU A 816 -11.77 -2.42 -39.80
CA LEU A 816 -10.31 -2.53 -39.80
C LEU A 816 -9.81 -3.87 -40.36
N GLY A 817 -10.68 -4.87 -40.50
CA GLY A 817 -10.29 -6.20 -40.98
C GLY A 817 -9.52 -7.03 -39.96
N VAL A 818 -9.66 -6.70 -38.67
CA VAL A 818 -9.12 -7.47 -37.53
C VAL A 818 -10.24 -8.35 -36.98
N GLY A 819 -9.94 -9.61 -36.65
CA GLY A 819 -10.91 -10.51 -36.03
C GLY A 819 -11.45 -9.91 -34.73
N ALA A 820 -12.77 -10.00 -34.53
CA ALA A 820 -13.48 -9.44 -33.38
C ALA A 820 -13.04 -10.06 -32.06
#